data_AF-A0A3B0KHS3-F1
#
_entry.id   AF-A0A3B0KHS3-F1
#
_cell.length_a   1.000
_cell.length_b   1.000
_cell.length_c   1.000
_cell.angle_alpha   90.00
_cell.angle_beta   90.00
_cell.angle_gamma   90.00
#
_symmetry.space_group_name_H-M   'P 1'
#
loop_
_entity.id
_entity.type
_entity.pdbx_description
1 polymer ?
#
loop_
_entity_poly.entity_id
_entity_poly.type
_entity_poly.pdbx_seq_one_letter_code
_entity_poly.pdbx_strand_id
1 'polypeptide(L)'
;MDEEQMWKGFFVKLHELKMNPPTEHEHQLQDGDDGFFEKFGSLLRQKSQLNENILKTPLSTSKEDIQTEEIDLIIEKPNHAEYPSIDTFEEESDLQSDTNDISDAVFDSGTVMNVEDLYEEILFEIYNNIGCENNEGRIESLVGFVQDAFKIPNSTHLEICDVARRKEPPNVRLNIEIIKAENLLSKDSNGLSDPFVTLYLESKNSHRYNSSVKPATLNPIWEEHFSLPIAENPREEVLIVEVWDFDAAETVKEKVNKIMDVKGVKGLSKLMKEIAVTASSGKHDNELIGRAAITLKSIPVCGLTVWYNLEKGNKARSRGSILVNLTLSAEKNKSVAVQEHKNLLKLLLMYELETSQVAYFWWSGKFSSNAEIIRSQHAVQSGLSPVDCAISQWHAYSIIHETHKLNFSLFNSILDILTPVISCMQKDSEDLATYWDGVRRILPSCFAVIRKIRYKNVSDLNVTRAVSEVLDILGKVKVYEVPVTVDLFPTSVYGWIHRDDANKICNIDSAIIDAINTGTKEWLEHIVEGSKYSSDNETDEEKLQYIIKLIQMIRSDLQRAMEYFDKLFYHKIQLNYSAILYLLYDSKLTDICKSIVKDVCNNIKRLDVPDDQFEYLPKIDNLNMGTTLFELYLVLKRYVQLGESLCTDELEMSGFYQWFETGVTHWLDISIIKALNRIQKAIDLDQLVAVDETVKYSSSAVDTLSIFYQIKIFWQQLDWPEVEGSYTFIAKIVNDLCRCCIFYAQRMSQRVEKLTKLGDNNKMFILSEEWCLAINNMDYIRQSLPSFIKELGIDNVIQKLGEYRTNLEADRCSSTIHAVIENALDTERNQIVELIEIVAHKMAPPMKLYLAEGAEVLHKDSNSMDQLMMYLESSLDTLYNTLNEVNFGRILESIWSELSIILYDLIQSNLDKRRPPAYFKNLKETLQTMIYCFKMGNVETDVDILSTIKIRLDAYALETADLIHQYYIERLEYQKNQPLSPFGQLTIRAEFTDSSLLLTILNARNLLPMDSNGLVDSFIKASFMPTIRFNGVSPVKTAVHHKNCFPLYDQEFCIILNEQQLAAGDSLILFSVKDKDLFGMSSQYIGECYISFTDLRESEGEQIIMNLSRPEYTDSDTLRALEFRQGDKQAKDFIKKLKNKSYS
;
A
#
# COMPACT_ATOMS: atom_id res chain seq x y z
N MET A 1 -14.68 24.85 -6.83
CA MET A 1 -15.39 24.39 -5.62
C MET A 1 -14.72 23.11 -5.19
N ASP A 2 -14.60 22.90 -3.89
CA ASP A 2 -13.64 21.96 -3.28
C ASP A 2 -14.11 20.50 -3.44
N GLU A 3 -13.90 19.92 -4.63
CA GLU A 3 -14.20 18.52 -4.98
C GLU A 3 -13.57 17.57 -3.96
N GLU A 4 -12.40 17.91 -3.40
CA GLU A 4 -11.71 17.12 -2.38
C GLU A 4 -12.49 17.02 -1.05
N GLN A 5 -13.29 18.04 -0.69
CA GLN A 5 -14.20 17.99 0.45
C GLN A 5 -15.47 17.20 0.16
N MET A 6 -15.98 17.24 -1.08
CA MET A 6 -17.11 16.41 -1.51
C MET A 6 -16.70 14.93 -1.51
N TRP A 7 -15.50 14.60 -2.00
CA TRP A 7 -14.95 13.24 -2.00
C TRP A 7 -14.60 12.76 -0.59
N LYS A 8 -14.09 13.62 0.31
CA LYS A 8 -13.96 13.28 1.73
C LYS A 8 -15.33 13.07 2.40
N GLY A 9 -16.33 13.86 2.05
CA GLY A 9 -17.72 13.68 2.52
C GLY A 9 -18.36 12.39 1.99
N PHE A 10 -18.10 12.02 0.74
CA PHE A 10 -18.55 10.77 0.12
C PHE A 10 -17.82 9.56 0.70
N PHE A 11 -16.51 9.68 0.94
CA PHE A 11 -15.71 8.67 1.63
C PHE A 11 -16.17 8.48 3.08
N VAL A 12 -16.55 9.56 3.77
CA VAL A 12 -17.15 9.51 5.11
C VAL A 12 -18.56 8.93 5.09
N LYS A 13 -19.40 9.21 4.07
CA LYS A 13 -20.73 8.57 3.90
C LYS A 13 -20.63 7.07 3.57
N LEU A 14 -19.67 6.66 2.73
CA LEU A 14 -19.28 5.25 2.53
C LEU A 14 -18.77 4.61 3.84
N HIS A 15 -18.21 5.45 4.72
CA HIS A 15 -17.78 5.07 6.07
C HIS A 15 -18.88 5.25 7.14
N GLU A 16 -20.08 5.71 6.79
CA GLU A 16 -21.30 5.73 7.64
C GLU A 16 -22.23 4.56 7.30
N LEU A 17 -22.23 4.09 6.03
CA LEU A 17 -22.68 2.74 5.64
C LEU A 17 -21.93 1.61 6.40
N LYS A 18 -20.88 1.96 7.13
CA LYS A 18 -20.10 1.16 8.08
C LYS A 18 -20.86 0.69 9.33
N MET A 19 -22.01 1.28 9.67
CA MET A 19 -22.69 1.04 10.94
C MET A 19 -24.16 0.59 10.82
N ASN A 20 -24.71 0.57 9.60
CA ASN A 20 -26.08 0.12 9.34
C ASN A 20 -26.05 -1.10 8.41
N PRO A 21 -27.02 -2.03 8.53
CA PRO A 21 -27.18 -3.11 7.55
C PRO A 21 -27.32 -2.52 6.13
N PRO A 22 -26.91 -3.27 5.08
CA PRO A 22 -27.06 -2.80 3.71
C PRO A 22 -28.49 -2.34 3.48
N THR A 23 -28.65 -1.17 2.87
CA THR A 23 -29.98 -0.65 2.54
C THR A 23 -30.69 -1.63 1.61
N GLU A 24 -32.03 -1.65 1.62
CA GLU A 24 -32.81 -2.56 0.75
C GLU A 24 -32.42 -2.41 -0.74
N HIS A 25 -32.04 -1.19 -1.14
CA HIS A 25 -31.47 -0.87 -2.46
C HIS A 25 -30.13 -1.59 -2.73
N GLU A 26 -29.19 -1.55 -1.77
CA GLU A 26 -27.90 -2.25 -1.89
C GLU A 26 -28.08 -3.77 -1.92
N HIS A 27 -29.02 -4.33 -1.16
CA HIS A 27 -29.29 -5.76 -1.17
C HIS A 27 -29.87 -6.22 -2.53
N GLN A 28 -30.73 -5.41 -3.15
CA GLN A 28 -31.28 -5.71 -4.49
C GLN A 28 -30.22 -5.54 -5.60
N LEU A 29 -29.28 -4.62 -5.43
CA LEU A 29 -28.11 -4.49 -6.32
C LEU A 29 -27.17 -5.70 -6.21
N GLN A 30 -26.92 -6.19 -5.00
CA GLN A 30 -26.06 -7.36 -4.72
C GLN A 30 -26.60 -8.67 -5.33
N ASP A 31 -27.92 -8.78 -5.54
CA ASP A 31 -28.47 -9.91 -6.29
C ASP A 31 -27.97 -9.90 -7.76
N GLY A 32 -27.45 -8.78 -8.28
CA GLY A 32 -26.96 -8.60 -9.65
C GLY A 32 -25.64 -9.25 -9.98
N ASP A 33 -24.79 -9.35 -8.98
CA ASP A 33 -23.44 -9.86 -9.10
C ASP A 33 -23.14 -10.96 -8.06
N ASP A 34 -24.16 -11.45 -7.33
CA ASP A 34 -24.07 -12.39 -6.21
C ASP A 34 -23.19 -11.88 -5.04
N GLY A 35 -23.14 -10.55 -4.87
CA GLY A 35 -22.29 -9.86 -3.90
C GLY A 35 -20.79 -10.02 -4.18
N PHE A 36 -20.41 -10.19 -5.46
CA PHE A 36 -19.03 -10.42 -5.88
C PHE A 36 -18.08 -9.30 -5.44
N PHE A 37 -18.43 -8.04 -5.72
CA PHE A 37 -17.56 -6.92 -5.36
C PHE A 37 -17.56 -6.62 -3.85
N GLU A 38 -18.62 -6.96 -3.12
CA GLU A 38 -18.73 -6.82 -1.67
C GLU A 38 -17.99 -7.91 -0.91
N LYS A 39 -18.08 -9.17 -1.33
CA LYS A 39 -17.27 -10.28 -0.79
C LYS A 39 -15.79 -9.94 -0.95
N PHE A 40 -15.42 -9.39 -2.09
CA PHE A 40 -14.07 -8.92 -2.33
C PHE A 40 -13.72 -7.71 -1.46
N GLY A 41 -14.52 -6.64 -1.49
CA GLY A 41 -14.31 -5.42 -0.71
C GLY A 41 -14.26 -5.66 0.81
N SER A 42 -15.07 -6.58 1.34
CA SER A 42 -15.08 -6.95 2.77
C SER A 42 -13.86 -7.77 3.19
N LEU A 43 -13.43 -8.76 2.37
CA LEU A 43 -12.17 -9.50 2.58
C LEU A 43 -10.95 -8.58 2.55
N LEU A 44 -10.95 -7.61 1.63
CA LEU A 44 -9.91 -6.59 1.52
C LEU A 44 -9.91 -5.62 2.70
N ARG A 45 -11.09 -5.24 3.19
CA ARG A 45 -11.27 -4.30 4.31
C ARG A 45 -10.91 -4.90 5.66
N GLN A 46 -11.32 -6.15 5.95
CA GLN A 46 -10.90 -6.87 7.17
C GLN A 46 -9.38 -6.99 7.26
N LYS A 47 -8.71 -7.26 6.12
CA LYS A 47 -7.26 -7.45 6.10
C LYS A 47 -6.46 -6.14 6.09
N SER A 48 -6.99 -5.03 5.62
CA SER A 48 -6.39 -3.69 5.80
C SER A 48 -6.37 -3.27 7.28
N GLN A 49 -7.44 -3.55 8.02
CA GLN A 49 -7.51 -3.29 9.47
C GLN A 49 -6.55 -4.17 10.28
N LEU A 50 -6.38 -5.43 9.90
CA LEU A 50 -5.33 -6.30 10.46
C LEU A 50 -3.93 -5.78 10.12
N ASN A 51 -3.72 -5.21 8.93
CA ASN A 51 -2.43 -4.65 8.52
C ASN A 51 -2.03 -3.43 9.36
N GLU A 52 -2.96 -2.54 9.71
CA GLU A 52 -2.65 -1.42 10.63
C GLU A 52 -2.28 -1.91 12.04
N ASN A 53 -2.86 -3.02 12.50
CA ASN A 53 -2.56 -3.58 13.82
C ASN A 53 -1.24 -4.37 13.84
N ILE A 54 -0.83 -4.98 12.72
CA ILE A 54 0.43 -5.71 12.60
C ILE A 54 1.61 -4.74 12.37
N LEU A 55 1.44 -3.68 11.56
CA LEU A 55 2.47 -2.63 11.38
C LEU A 55 2.64 -1.71 12.61
N LYS A 56 1.67 -1.67 13.54
CA LYS A 56 1.76 -0.94 14.82
C LYS A 56 2.47 -1.72 15.93
N THR A 57 3.27 -2.74 15.61
CA THR A 57 4.32 -3.21 16.52
C THR A 57 5.65 -2.58 16.10
N PRO A 58 6.03 -1.39 16.62
CA PRO A 58 7.30 -0.81 16.26
C PRO A 58 8.43 -1.57 16.95
N LEU A 59 9.44 -1.96 16.17
CA LEU A 59 10.81 -1.94 16.66
C LEU A 59 11.13 -0.50 17.11
N SER A 60 11.19 -0.25 18.41
CA SER A 60 11.96 0.88 18.95
C SER A 60 12.44 0.63 20.37
N THR A 61 13.77 0.66 20.49
CA THR A 61 14.61 1.21 21.57
C THR A 61 13.94 1.53 22.92
N SER A 62 14.47 0.85 23.94
CA SER A 62 14.56 1.25 25.35
C SER A 62 13.96 2.60 25.73
N LYS A 63 12.91 2.55 26.55
CA LYS A 63 12.80 3.33 27.80
C LYS A 63 11.72 2.73 28.69
N GLU A 64 12.06 2.67 29.98
CA GLU A 64 11.20 2.34 31.10
C GLU A 64 9.98 3.25 31.13
N ASP A 65 8.81 2.71 31.42
CA ASP A 65 7.92 3.27 32.44
C ASP A 65 6.81 2.26 32.81
N ILE A 66 6.65 2.07 34.11
CA ILE A 66 5.65 1.24 34.77
C ILE A 66 4.35 2.03 34.79
N GLN A 67 3.24 1.46 34.31
CA GLN A 67 1.91 1.80 34.82
C GLN A 67 0.92 0.65 34.66
N THR A 68 0.34 0.32 35.80
CA THR A 68 -0.68 -0.69 36.08
C THR A 68 -2.05 -0.17 35.65
N GLU A 69 -2.78 -0.87 34.79
CA GLU A 69 -4.23 -0.72 34.69
C GLU A 69 -4.91 -2.10 34.57
N GLU A 70 -5.84 -2.32 35.50
CA GLU A 70 -6.73 -3.48 35.59
C GLU A 70 -7.75 -3.45 34.45
N ILE A 71 -7.97 -4.58 33.78
CA ILE A 71 -9.12 -4.78 32.90
C ILE A 71 -9.86 -6.06 33.35
N ASP A 72 -11.09 -5.85 33.78
CA ASP A 72 -12.06 -6.84 34.24
C ASP A 72 -12.34 -7.92 33.18
N LEU A 73 -12.15 -9.18 33.58
CA LEU A 73 -12.52 -10.37 32.80
C LEU A 73 -14.00 -10.71 33.02
N ILE A 74 -14.83 -10.48 32.01
CA ILE A 74 -16.17 -11.06 31.90
C ILE A 74 -16.01 -12.53 31.48
N ILE A 75 -16.38 -13.43 32.39
CA ILE A 75 -16.36 -14.89 32.19
C ILE A 75 -17.64 -15.29 31.43
N GLU A 76 -17.50 -15.66 30.16
CA GLU A 76 -18.45 -16.56 29.49
C GLU A 76 -17.80 -17.94 29.29
N LYS A 77 -18.45 -18.96 29.86
CA LYS A 77 -18.08 -20.37 29.69
C LYS A 77 -18.51 -20.87 28.30
N PRO A 78 -17.66 -21.65 27.61
CA PRO A 78 -18.15 -22.70 26.73
C PRO A 78 -17.74 -24.10 27.23
N ASN A 79 -18.79 -24.91 27.35
CA ASN A 79 -18.95 -26.36 27.32
C ASN A 79 -17.73 -27.29 27.14
N HIS A 80 -17.77 -28.31 28.01
CA HIS A 80 -17.04 -29.56 27.97
C HIS A 80 -17.04 -30.23 26.59
N ALA A 81 -15.84 -30.43 26.04
CA ALA A 81 -15.52 -31.56 25.19
C ALA A 81 -14.24 -32.19 25.74
N GLU A 82 -14.27 -33.51 25.93
CA GLU A 82 -13.22 -34.32 26.53
C GLU A 82 -11.92 -34.21 25.71
N TYR A 83 -10.83 -33.78 26.37
CA TYR A 83 -9.47 -33.90 25.85
C TYR A 83 -8.81 -35.15 26.48
N PRO A 84 -8.05 -35.94 25.71
CA PRO A 84 -7.28 -37.05 26.26
C PRO A 84 -6.12 -36.53 27.13
N SER A 85 -5.76 -37.37 28.09
CA SER A 85 -4.71 -37.21 29.10
C SER A 85 -3.39 -36.66 28.53
N ILE A 86 -2.77 -35.75 29.29
CA ILE A 86 -1.47 -35.15 29.02
C ILE A 86 -0.38 -36.18 29.38
N ASP A 87 0.32 -36.70 28.38
CA ASP A 87 1.54 -37.50 28.54
C ASP A 87 2.73 -36.58 28.87
N THR A 88 3.24 -36.71 30.08
CA THR A 88 4.54 -36.21 30.53
C THR A 88 5.66 -37.06 29.94
N PHE A 89 6.64 -36.43 29.27
CA PHE A 89 7.95 -36.99 28.81
C PHE A 89 8.19 -38.50 29.00
N GLU A 90 7.39 -39.32 28.34
CA GLU A 90 7.69 -40.74 28.12
C GLU A 90 8.01 -40.86 26.63
N GLU A 91 9.30 -40.95 26.30
CA GLU A 91 9.70 -41.54 25.03
C GLU A 91 9.64 -43.05 25.16
N GLU A 92 9.11 -43.67 24.11
CA GLU A 92 9.07 -45.11 23.86
C GLU A 92 10.42 -45.77 24.21
N SER A 93 10.40 -46.59 25.25
CA SER A 93 11.44 -47.58 25.52
C SER A 93 10.88 -48.97 25.24
N ASP A 94 10.80 -49.34 23.97
CA ASP A 94 10.61 -50.73 23.58
C ASP A 94 11.98 -51.43 23.54
N LEU A 95 12.54 -51.64 24.73
CA LEU A 95 13.61 -52.60 25.00
C LEU A 95 13.48 -53.04 26.47
N GLN A 96 12.68 -54.08 26.69
CA GLN A 96 12.80 -54.90 27.89
C GLN A 96 14.19 -55.53 27.90
N SER A 97 15.05 -55.12 28.83
CA SER A 97 16.19 -55.91 29.27
C SER A 97 16.50 -55.66 30.74
N ASP A 98 16.11 -56.64 31.55
CA ASP A 98 16.77 -57.12 32.77
C ASP A 98 17.48 -56.08 33.67
N THR A 99 16.73 -55.57 34.66
CA THR A 99 17.21 -54.71 35.75
C THR A 99 18.10 -55.41 36.79
N ASN A 100 18.80 -56.49 36.45
CA ASN A 100 19.60 -57.26 37.42
C ASN A 100 21.12 -57.23 37.18
N ASP A 101 21.63 -56.62 36.10
CA ASP A 101 23.08 -56.69 35.77
C ASP A 101 23.84 -55.33 35.85
N ILE A 102 23.26 -54.31 36.49
CA ILE A 102 23.85 -52.94 36.49
C ILE A 102 24.99 -52.76 37.53
N SER A 103 25.16 -53.67 38.50
CA SER A 103 26.29 -53.58 39.46
C SER A 103 27.66 -53.79 38.80
N ASP A 104 27.71 -54.52 37.69
CA ASP A 104 28.97 -55.01 37.12
C ASP A 104 29.49 -54.14 35.96
N ALA A 105 28.67 -53.23 35.42
CA ALA A 105 29.05 -52.33 34.32
C ALA A 105 29.69 -51.00 34.81
N VAL A 106 29.89 -50.82 36.11
CA VAL A 106 30.38 -49.55 36.71
C VAL A 106 31.89 -49.32 36.49
N PHE A 107 32.64 -50.33 36.08
CA PHE A 107 34.11 -50.31 35.97
C PHE A 107 34.57 -50.58 34.54
N ASP A 108 34.69 -49.53 33.72
CA ASP A 108 35.45 -49.59 32.49
C ASP A 108 36.96 -49.43 32.77
N SER A 109 37.73 -50.16 32.00
CA SER A 109 39.11 -50.58 32.18
C SER A 109 40.16 -49.47 32.03
N GLY A 110 40.72 -49.02 33.17
CA GLY A 110 41.86 -48.11 33.20
C GLY A 110 42.21 -47.66 34.61
N THR A 111 42.93 -48.51 35.36
CA THR A 111 43.32 -48.33 36.79
C THR A 111 42.15 -48.51 37.76
N VAL A 112 41.80 -49.77 38.01
CA VAL A 112 40.71 -50.17 38.92
C VAL A 112 41.11 -49.85 40.37
N MET A 113 40.51 -48.79 40.93
CA MET A 113 40.37 -48.67 42.38
C MET A 113 39.15 -49.51 42.78
N ASN A 114 39.30 -50.46 43.71
CA ASN A 114 38.16 -51.24 44.20
C ASN A 114 37.21 -50.32 45.00
N VAL A 115 35.90 -50.55 44.94
CA VAL A 115 34.91 -49.76 45.71
C VAL A 115 35.20 -49.83 47.21
N GLU A 116 35.67 -50.99 47.67
CA GLU A 116 36.08 -51.22 49.04
C GLU A 116 37.32 -50.41 49.43
N ASP A 117 38.29 -50.25 48.52
CA ASP A 117 39.49 -49.44 48.75
C ASP A 117 39.13 -47.94 48.87
N LEU A 118 38.24 -47.46 47.98
CA LEU A 118 37.72 -46.10 48.06
C LEU A 118 36.91 -45.90 49.35
N TYR A 119 36.08 -46.87 49.72
CA TYR A 119 35.30 -46.82 50.95
C TYR A 119 36.19 -46.79 52.21
N GLU A 120 37.25 -47.60 52.24
CA GLU A 120 38.26 -47.58 53.29
C GLU A 120 38.91 -46.20 53.42
N GLU A 121 39.26 -45.58 52.30
CA GLU A 121 39.89 -44.26 52.27
C GLU A 121 38.95 -43.15 52.78
N ILE A 122 37.69 -43.15 52.35
CA ILE A 122 36.70 -42.17 52.84
C ILE A 122 36.42 -42.36 54.32
N LEU A 123 36.34 -43.61 54.81
CA LEU A 123 36.24 -43.89 56.25
C LEU A 123 37.47 -43.42 57.01
N PHE A 124 38.67 -43.64 56.46
CA PHE A 124 39.92 -43.15 57.04
C PHE A 124 39.93 -41.63 57.17
N GLU A 125 39.50 -40.90 56.14
CA GLU A 125 39.37 -39.43 56.15
C GLU A 125 38.33 -38.95 57.17
N ILE A 126 37.18 -39.63 57.28
CA ILE A 126 36.14 -39.31 58.27
C ILE A 126 36.66 -39.47 59.71
N TYR A 127 37.40 -40.56 59.99
CA TYR A 127 37.98 -40.79 61.31
C TYR A 127 39.15 -39.86 61.62
N ASN A 128 39.95 -39.52 60.62
CA ASN A 128 41.12 -38.65 60.74
C ASN A 128 40.81 -37.21 60.30
N ASN A 129 39.63 -36.71 60.64
CA ASN A 129 39.18 -35.40 60.20
C ASN A 129 40.14 -34.27 60.64
N ILE A 130 40.64 -33.54 59.65
CA ILE A 130 41.59 -32.44 59.79
C ILE A 130 40.81 -31.11 59.82
N GLY A 131 40.30 -30.71 60.99
CA GLY A 131 39.61 -29.43 61.18
C GLY A 131 38.98 -29.27 62.57
N CYS A 132 38.27 -28.15 62.78
CA CYS A 132 37.69 -27.78 64.07
C CYS A 132 36.35 -28.47 64.42
N GLU A 133 35.78 -29.29 63.52
CA GLU A 133 34.40 -29.80 63.59
C GLU A 133 34.24 -31.23 64.15
N ASN A 134 35.19 -31.71 64.97
CA ASN A 134 35.14 -33.07 65.53
C ASN A 134 34.09 -33.20 66.66
N ASN A 135 32.84 -33.53 66.30
CA ASN A 135 31.83 -34.03 67.23
C ASN A 135 31.61 -35.53 67.01
N GLU A 136 31.74 -36.35 68.04
CA GLU A 136 31.60 -37.82 67.97
C GLU A 136 30.26 -38.25 67.34
N GLY A 137 29.14 -37.59 67.70
CA GLY A 137 27.83 -37.89 67.11
C GLY A 137 27.65 -37.52 65.63
N ARG A 138 28.51 -36.66 65.06
CA ARG A 138 28.51 -36.34 63.62
C ARG A 138 29.26 -37.39 62.82
N ILE A 139 30.34 -37.95 63.38
CA ILE A 139 31.12 -39.03 62.75
C ILE A 139 30.24 -40.26 62.52
N GLU A 140 29.47 -40.68 63.54
CA GLU A 140 28.55 -41.83 63.40
C GLU A 140 27.50 -41.63 62.30
N SER A 141 26.93 -40.42 62.21
CA SER A 141 25.97 -40.08 61.16
C SER A 141 26.60 -40.09 59.76
N LEU A 142 27.83 -39.64 59.61
CA LEU A 142 28.53 -39.64 58.31
C LEU A 142 28.91 -41.06 57.90
N VAL A 143 29.39 -41.88 58.84
CA VAL A 143 29.73 -43.28 58.58
C VAL A 143 28.52 -44.07 58.13
N GLY A 144 27.38 -43.92 58.81
CA GLY A 144 26.12 -44.56 58.39
C GLY A 144 25.68 -44.12 56.99
N PHE A 145 25.80 -42.82 56.69
CA PHE A 145 25.46 -42.29 55.38
C PHE A 145 26.37 -42.83 54.25
N VAL A 146 27.70 -42.87 54.44
CA VAL A 146 28.63 -43.41 53.43
C VAL A 146 28.38 -44.89 53.22
N GLN A 147 28.06 -45.64 54.29
CA GLN A 147 27.73 -47.05 54.18
C GLN A 147 26.52 -47.29 53.26
N ASP A 148 25.46 -46.51 53.46
CA ASP A 148 24.26 -46.57 52.63
C ASP A 148 24.55 -46.14 51.17
N ALA A 149 25.33 -45.06 51.00
CA ALA A 149 25.68 -44.53 49.68
C ALA A 149 26.55 -45.48 48.85
N PHE A 150 27.50 -46.17 49.48
CA PHE A 150 28.36 -47.17 48.83
C PHE A 150 27.70 -48.56 48.78
N LYS A 151 26.52 -48.74 49.38
CA LYS A 151 25.77 -50.01 49.47
C LYS A 151 26.61 -51.16 50.07
N ILE A 152 27.45 -50.86 51.07
CA ILE A 152 28.36 -51.83 51.69
C ILE A 152 27.65 -52.66 52.77
N PRO A 153 27.70 -54.01 52.71
CA PRO A 153 27.12 -54.88 53.73
C PRO A 153 27.70 -54.62 55.12
N ASN A 154 26.86 -54.75 56.17
CA ASN A 154 27.28 -54.54 57.56
C ASN A 154 28.50 -55.37 57.98
N SER A 155 28.64 -56.61 57.50
CA SER A 155 29.79 -57.47 57.81
C SER A 155 31.10 -56.88 57.28
N THR A 156 31.11 -56.45 56.02
CA THR A 156 32.26 -55.85 55.34
C THR A 156 32.58 -54.46 55.90
N HIS A 157 31.54 -53.69 56.22
CA HIS A 157 31.71 -52.38 56.86
C HIS A 157 32.49 -52.49 58.18
N LEU A 158 32.14 -53.45 59.05
CA LEU A 158 32.82 -53.61 60.35
C LEU A 158 34.30 -53.96 60.17
N GLU A 159 34.64 -54.80 59.20
CA GLU A 159 36.03 -55.17 58.88
C GLU A 159 36.84 -53.97 58.38
N ILE A 160 36.32 -53.25 57.37
CA ILE A 160 37.00 -52.08 56.78
C ILE A 160 37.09 -50.92 57.80
N CYS A 161 36.06 -50.74 58.61
CA CYS A 161 36.03 -49.72 59.68
C CYS A 161 37.13 -49.96 60.72
N ASP A 162 37.36 -51.21 61.10
CA ASP A 162 38.46 -51.61 62.00
C ASP A 162 39.83 -51.34 61.39
N VAL A 163 39.99 -51.56 60.07
CA VAL A 163 41.22 -51.26 59.34
C VAL A 163 41.47 -49.76 59.29
N ALA A 164 40.46 -48.97 58.89
CA ALA A 164 40.56 -47.52 58.77
C ALA A 164 40.92 -46.83 60.11
N ARG A 165 40.40 -47.33 61.24
CA ARG A 165 40.72 -46.80 62.59
C ARG A 165 42.13 -47.12 63.08
N ARG A 166 42.77 -48.18 62.55
CA ARG A 166 44.11 -48.61 62.95
C ARG A 166 45.23 -47.99 62.10
N LYS A 167 44.89 -47.34 60.98
CA LYS A 167 45.87 -46.63 60.14
C LYS A 167 46.48 -45.45 60.90
N GLU A 168 47.75 -45.19 60.62
CA GLU A 168 48.44 -44.01 61.14
C GLU A 168 47.86 -42.72 60.53
N PRO A 169 47.76 -41.62 61.31
CA PRO A 169 47.23 -40.35 60.82
C PRO A 169 48.13 -39.78 59.71
N PRO A 170 47.55 -39.07 58.72
CA PRO A 170 48.30 -38.58 57.57
C PRO A 170 49.23 -37.42 57.95
N ASN A 171 50.31 -37.25 57.18
CA ASN A 171 51.15 -36.07 57.27
C ASN A 171 50.38 -34.84 56.78
N VAL A 172 50.15 -33.87 57.66
CA VAL A 172 49.34 -32.68 57.37
C VAL A 172 50.21 -31.51 56.92
N ARG A 173 49.74 -30.80 55.90
CA ARG A 173 50.31 -29.54 55.42
C ARG A 173 49.30 -28.41 55.61
N LEU A 174 49.80 -27.25 56.01
CA LEU A 174 49.04 -26.00 56.03
C LEU A 174 49.32 -25.25 54.73
N ASN A 175 48.28 -25.10 53.90
CA ASN A 175 48.34 -24.27 52.71
C ASN A 175 47.78 -22.89 53.03
N ILE A 176 48.52 -21.86 52.64
CA ILE A 176 48.29 -20.47 53.02
C ILE A 176 48.32 -19.64 51.75
N GLU A 177 47.27 -18.88 51.50
CA GLU A 177 47.25 -17.86 50.47
C GLU A 177 47.24 -16.48 51.14
N ILE A 178 48.27 -15.69 50.88
CA ILE A 178 48.34 -14.30 51.29
C ILE A 178 47.72 -13.47 50.17
N ILE A 179 46.47 -13.03 50.36
CA ILE A 179 45.69 -12.36 49.31
C ILE A 179 46.08 -10.88 49.26
N LYS A 180 45.75 -10.12 50.33
CA LYS A 180 45.99 -8.68 50.41
C LYS A 180 46.05 -8.17 51.84
N ALA A 181 46.55 -6.96 52.04
CA ALA A 181 46.38 -6.22 53.28
C ALA A 181 45.76 -4.85 53.03
N GLU A 182 45.15 -4.28 54.07
CA GLU A 182 44.51 -2.97 54.02
C GLU A 182 44.88 -2.12 55.24
N ASN A 183 44.99 -0.81 55.01
CA ASN A 183 45.25 0.21 56.02
C ASN A 183 46.51 -0.06 56.85
N LEU A 184 47.57 -0.55 56.20
CA LEU A 184 48.86 -0.73 56.87
C LEU A 184 49.38 0.60 57.43
N LEU A 185 50.07 0.54 58.56
CA LEU A 185 50.68 1.73 59.13
C LEU A 185 51.92 2.14 58.33
N SER A 186 51.91 3.35 57.80
CA SER A 186 53.05 3.91 57.07
C SER A 186 54.34 3.96 57.89
N LYS A 187 55.41 3.48 57.27
CA LYS A 187 56.74 3.43 57.83
C LYS A 187 57.73 4.31 57.08
N ASP A 188 57.50 4.57 55.81
CA ASP A 188 58.37 5.47 55.06
C ASP A 188 58.04 6.94 55.30
N SER A 189 59.05 7.77 55.06
CA SER A 189 58.93 9.24 55.12
C SER A 189 57.96 9.83 54.08
N ASN A 190 57.66 9.10 53.00
CA ASN A 190 56.66 9.46 51.99
C ASN A 190 55.20 9.27 52.47
N GLY A 191 55.00 8.68 53.66
CA GLY A 191 53.67 8.38 54.21
C GLY A 191 53.07 7.07 53.73
N LEU A 192 53.87 6.19 53.09
CA LEU A 192 53.52 4.85 52.61
C LEU A 192 54.47 3.82 53.25
N SER A 193 54.52 2.61 52.69
CA SER A 193 55.42 1.51 53.09
C SER A 193 55.73 0.62 51.89
N ASP A 194 56.80 -0.17 51.98
CA ASP A 194 57.20 -1.22 51.05
C ASP A 194 56.94 -2.60 51.69
N PRO A 195 55.68 -3.02 51.91
CA PRO A 195 55.36 -4.19 52.71
C PRO A 195 55.70 -5.53 52.05
N PHE A 196 56.21 -6.46 52.84
CA PHE A 196 56.27 -7.90 52.55
C PHE A 196 55.84 -8.71 53.77
N VAL A 197 55.42 -9.96 53.55
CA VAL A 197 54.92 -10.85 54.59
C VAL A 197 55.95 -11.94 54.87
N THR A 198 56.25 -12.16 56.15
CA THR A 198 57.01 -13.31 56.64
C THR A 198 56.07 -14.22 57.40
N LEU A 199 56.05 -15.51 57.05
CA LEU A 199 55.20 -16.51 57.69
C LEU A 199 56.00 -17.74 58.15
N TYR A 200 55.62 -18.28 59.31
CA TYR A 200 56.25 -19.45 59.92
C TYR A 200 55.34 -20.09 60.97
N LEU A 201 55.57 -21.37 61.26
CA LEU A 201 54.92 -22.08 62.37
C LEU A 201 55.66 -21.80 63.68
N GLU A 202 54.94 -21.53 64.76
CA GLU A 202 55.53 -21.19 66.06
C GLU A 202 56.48 -22.28 66.58
N SER A 203 56.16 -23.56 66.36
CA SER A 203 57.03 -24.70 66.72
C SER A 203 58.34 -24.75 65.92
N LYS A 204 58.36 -24.14 64.73
CA LYS A 204 59.50 -24.14 63.77
C LYS A 204 59.89 -22.73 63.33
N ASN A 205 60.15 -21.83 64.28
CA ASN A 205 60.53 -20.42 64.03
C ASN A 205 61.80 -20.23 63.16
N SER A 206 62.64 -21.27 62.98
CA SER A 206 63.79 -21.22 62.07
C SER A 206 63.41 -21.29 60.58
N HIS A 207 62.22 -21.80 60.25
CA HIS A 207 61.75 -21.95 58.87
C HIS A 207 60.76 -20.84 58.53
N ARG A 208 61.29 -19.74 57.99
CA ARG A 208 60.52 -18.55 57.59
C ARG A 208 60.36 -18.49 56.08
N TYR A 209 59.16 -18.17 55.63
CA TYR A 209 58.81 -17.97 54.23
C TYR A 209 58.48 -16.49 54.02
N ASN A 210 59.01 -15.88 52.97
CA ASN A 210 58.79 -14.46 52.68
C ASN A 210 58.04 -14.30 51.36
N SER A 211 57.09 -13.37 51.33
CA SER A 211 56.41 -12.94 50.11
C SER A 211 57.26 -11.96 49.29
N SER A 212 56.78 -11.61 48.09
CA SER A 212 57.31 -10.47 47.35
C SER A 212 57.05 -9.14 48.08
N VAL A 213 57.95 -8.18 47.86
CA VAL A 213 57.84 -6.80 48.36
C VAL A 213 56.95 -5.99 47.41
N LYS A 214 55.94 -5.29 47.95
CA LYS A 214 55.08 -4.40 47.17
C LYS A 214 55.44 -2.94 47.46
N PRO A 215 55.97 -2.17 46.48
CA PRO A 215 56.48 -0.84 46.77
C PRO A 215 55.37 0.20 46.98
N ALA A 216 55.64 1.16 47.87
CA ALA A 216 54.88 2.39 48.10
C ALA A 216 53.36 2.18 48.21
N THR A 217 52.91 1.25 49.04
CA THR A 217 51.48 0.99 49.25
C THR A 217 51.14 0.63 50.69
N LEU A 218 49.98 1.10 51.17
CA LEU A 218 49.40 0.68 52.45
C LEU A 218 48.30 -0.38 52.26
N ASN A 219 47.96 -0.69 51.01
CA ASN A 219 46.98 -1.69 50.63
C ASN A 219 47.58 -2.67 49.60
N PRO A 220 48.62 -3.44 49.97
CA PRO A 220 49.28 -4.36 49.05
C PRO A 220 48.38 -5.55 48.68
N ILE A 221 48.52 -6.02 47.43
CA ILE A 221 47.92 -7.26 46.93
C ILE A 221 49.09 -8.20 46.56
N TRP A 222 49.13 -9.38 47.18
CA TRP A 222 50.18 -10.39 46.95
C TRP A 222 49.69 -11.54 46.08
N GLU A 223 48.57 -12.17 46.43
CA GLU A 223 48.03 -13.39 45.78
C GLU A 223 49.07 -14.53 45.73
N GLU A 224 49.84 -14.68 46.82
CA GLU A 224 50.95 -15.63 46.91
C GLU A 224 50.60 -16.84 47.79
N HIS A 225 51.01 -18.03 47.32
CA HIS A 225 50.68 -19.32 47.93
C HIS A 225 51.90 -19.96 48.61
N PHE A 226 51.70 -20.47 49.82
CA PHE A 226 52.72 -21.14 50.63
C PHE A 226 52.19 -22.46 51.19
N SER A 227 53.04 -23.49 51.29
CA SER A 227 52.68 -24.80 51.87
C SER A 227 53.69 -25.22 52.93
N LEU A 228 53.23 -25.27 54.18
CA LEU A 228 54.07 -25.51 55.36
C LEU A 228 53.78 -26.91 55.94
N PRO A 229 54.80 -27.77 56.11
CA PRO A 229 54.61 -29.09 56.71
C PRO A 229 54.43 -28.99 58.24
N ILE A 230 53.39 -29.62 58.77
CA ILE A 230 53.12 -29.71 60.21
C ILE A 230 53.72 -31.03 60.73
N ALA A 231 54.61 -30.96 61.73
CA ALA A 231 55.35 -32.15 62.19
C ALA A 231 54.65 -32.93 63.31
N GLU A 232 54.06 -32.26 64.30
CA GLU A 232 53.43 -32.90 65.46
C GLU A 232 52.18 -32.10 65.87
N ASN A 233 51.07 -32.79 66.14
CA ASN A 233 49.79 -32.24 66.63
C ASN A 233 49.29 -30.95 65.95
N PRO A 234 48.59 -31.02 64.80
CA PRO A 234 48.10 -29.83 64.09
C PRO A 234 47.14 -28.95 64.90
N ARG A 235 46.58 -29.45 66.00
CA ARG A 235 45.64 -28.70 66.85
C ARG A 235 46.32 -27.73 67.84
N GLU A 236 47.60 -27.93 68.13
CA GLU A 236 48.35 -27.11 69.10
C GLU A 236 49.25 -26.07 68.41
N GLU A 237 49.38 -26.16 67.08
CA GLU A 237 50.23 -25.30 66.28
C GLU A 237 49.60 -23.92 66.04
N VAL A 238 50.46 -22.90 65.92
CA VAL A 238 50.07 -21.51 65.65
C VAL A 238 50.85 -21.00 64.44
N LEU A 239 50.14 -20.57 63.41
CA LEU A 239 50.71 -19.86 62.27
C LEU A 239 50.98 -18.41 62.66
N ILE A 240 52.22 -17.99 62.48
CA ILE A 240 52.62 -16.60 62.67
C ILE A 240 52.74 -15.93 61.31
N VAL A 241 52.05 -14.80 61.14
CA VAL A 241 52.09 -13.95 59.95
C VAL A 241 52.59 -12.57 60.37
N GLU A 242 53.75 -12.16 59.89
CA GLU A 242 54.37 -10.87 60.19
C GLU A 242 54.44 -10.03 58.93
N VAL A 243 53.94 -8.80 58.98
CA VAL A 243 54.10 -7.83 57.88
C VAL A 243 55.24 -6.89 58.22
N TRP A 244 56.22 -6.84 57.34
CA TRP A 244 57.46 -6.08 57.46
C TRP A 244 57.53 -5.01 56.37
N ASP A 245 58.15 -3.90 56.69
CA ASP A 245 58.52 -2.84 55.74
C ASP A 245 59.94 -3.10 55.25
N PHE A 246 60.11 -3.22 53.94
CA PHE A 246 61.42 -3.45 53.34
C PHE A 246 62.20 -2.13 53.21
N ASP A 247 63.29 -2.01 53.94
CA ASP A 247 64.18 -0.85 53.88
C ASP A 247 65.32 -1.12 52.89
N ALA A 248 65.25 -0.54 51.68
CA ALA A 248 66.34 -0.63 50.73
C ALA A 248 67.63 0.02 51.27
N ALA A 249 68.78 -0.58 50.94
CA ALA A 249 70.09 -0.08 51.37
C ALA A 249 70.48 1.22 50.63
N GLU A 250 69.97 2.35 51.10
CA GLU A 250 70.21 3.66 50.47
C GLU A 250 71.36 4.44 51.13
N THR A 251 72.16 5.11 50.32
CA THR A 251 73.23 5.98 50.80
C THR A 251 72.67 7.26 51.43
N VAL A 252 73.44 7.89 52.34
CA VAL A 252 73.07 9.17 52.97
C VAL A 252 72.75 10.25 51.92
N LYS A 253 73.44 10.23 50.77
CA LYS A 253 73.21 11.17 49.66
C LYS A 253 71.84 10.96 48.99
N GLU A 254 71.42 9.72 48.83
CA GLU A 254 70.12 9.37 48.23
C GLU A 254 68.96 9.73 49.18
N LYS A 255 69.09 9.47 50.48
CA LYS A 255 68.06 9.85 51.48
C LYS A 255 67.90 11.37 51.62
N VAL A 256 68.97 12.16 51.48
CA VAL A 256 68.89 13.63 51.53
C VAL A 256 68.15 14.20 50.30
N ASN A 257 68.31 13.60 49.13
CA ASN A 257 67.60 14.04 47.91
C ASN A 257 66.08 13.86 48.04
N LYS A 258 65.62 12.87 48.83
CA LYS A 258 64.20 12.60 49.08
C LYS A 258 63.51 13.60 50.02
N ILE A 259 64.23 14.59 50.57
CA ILE A 259 63.64 15.60 51.47
C ILE A 259 62.50 16.41 50.83
N MET A 260 62.51 16.52 49.49
CA MET A 260 61.47 17.21 48.73
C MET A 260 60.17 16.40 48.58
N ASP A 261 60.22 15.08 48.76
CA ASP A 261 59.08 14.17 48.57
C ASP A 261 58.33 13.85 49.87
N VAL A 262 58.80 14.39 51.00
CA VAL A 262 58.27 14.12 52.34
C VAL A 262 57.01 14.94 52.62
N LYS A 263 55.91 14.27 52.97
CA LYS A 263 54.64 14.93 53.33
C LYS A 263 54.55 15.23 54.82
N GLY A 264 54.61 16.51 55.17
CA GLY A 264 54.31 17.03 56.51
C GLY A 264 55.44 16.93 57.55
N VAL A 265 55.28 17.64 58.67
CA VAL A 265 56.33 17.81 59.71
C VAL A 265 56.74 16.48 60.37
N LYS A 266 55.80 15.52 60.49
CA LYS A 266 56.09 14.19 61.03
C LYS A 266 56.97 13.34 60.12
N GLY A 267 56.76 13.41 58.80
CA GLY A 267 57.61 12.73 57.82
C GLY A 267 59.04 13.27 57.83
N LEU A 268 59.21 14.58 57.95
CA LEU A 268 60.53 15.24 57.97
C LEU A 268 61.34 14.86 59.21
N SER A 269 60.67 14.79 60.36
CA SER A 269 61.28 14.29 61.60
C SER A 269 61.69 12.81 61.51
N LYS A 270 60.99 11.99 60.70
CA LYS A 270 61.30 10.57 60.53
C LYS A 270 62.49 10.38 59.57
N LEU A 271 62.49 11.07 58.44
CA LEU A 271 63.61 11.08 57.49
C LEU A 271 64.92 11.53 58.16
N MET A 272 64.87 12.57 59.01
CA MET A 272 66.05 13.03 59.76
C MET A 272 66.58 11.99 60.75
N LYS A 273 65.70 11.21 61.39
CA LYS A 273 66.10 10.10 62.26
C LYS A 273 66.74 8.97 61.47
N GLU A 274 66.18 8.63 60.32
CA GLU A 274 66.74 7.61 59.43
C GLU A 274 68.11 8.00 58.90
N ILE A 275 68.29 9.24 58.42
CA ILE A 275 69.60 9.77 57.97
C ILE A 275 70.63 9.67 59.10
N ALA A 276 70.25 9.99 60.33
CA ALA A 276 71.14 9.88 61.49
C ALA A 276 71.52 8.43 61.82
N VAL A 277 70.59 7.47 61.68
CA VAL A 277 70.86 6.03 61.87
C VAL A 277 71.75 5.48 60.76
N THR A 278 71.49 5.82 59.49
CA THR A 278 72.33 5.42 58.35
C THR A 278 73.76 5.95 58.47
N ALA A 279 73.93 7.21 58.94
CA ALA A 279 75.24 7.81 59.13
C ALA A 279 76.04 7.23 60.31
N SER A 280 75.38 6.62 61.30
CA SER A 280 76.02 6.14 62.55
C SER A 280 76.22 4.62 62.62
N SER A 281 75.34 3.83 62.00
CA SER A 281 75.30 2.36 62.14
C SER A 281 75.65 1.60 60.86
N GLY A 282 75.40 2.19 59.68
CA GLY A 282 75.57 1.52 58.38
C GLY A 282 74.69 0.27 58.17
N LYS A 283 73.80 -0.06 59.13
CA LYS A 283 72.84 -1.17 59.04
C LYS A 283 71.49 -0.70 58.50
N HIS A 284 70.90 -1.53 57.64
CA HIS A 284 69.54 -1.40 57.12
C HIS A 284 68.74 -2.57 57.70
N ASP A 285 67.88 -2.29 58.67
CA ASP A 285 67.08 -3.31 59.35
C ASP A 285 65.60 -3.08 59.02
N ASN A 286 64.96 -4.03 58.31
CA ASN A 286 63.52 -3.98 57.96
C ASN A 286 62.64 -3.73 59.20
N GLU A 287 61.63 -2.87 59.09
CA GLU A 287 60.77 -2.51 60.24
C GLU A 287 59.49 -3.36 60.30
N LEU A 288 59.24 -4.08 61.40
CA LEU A 288 57.96 -4.78 61.59
C LEU A 288 56.79 -3.78 61.67
N ILE A 289 55.80 -3.94 60.77
CA ILE A 289 54.53 -3.20 60.77
C ILE A 289 53.58 -3.80 61.81
N GLY A 290 53.36 -5.12 61.75
CA GLY A 290 52.59 -5.86 62.74
C GLY A 290 52.56 -7.38 62.50
N ARG A 291 52.03 -8.12 63.46
CA ARG A 291 51.99 -9.57 63.53
C ARG A 291 50.55 -10.06 63.81
N ALA A 292 50.15 -11.13 63.15
CA ALA A 292 48.96 -11.92 63.46
C ALA A 292 49.41 -13.33 63.87
N ALA A 293 48.79 -13.89 64.92
CA ALA A 293 48.99 -15.26 65.37
C ALA A 293 47.66 -16.02 65.22
N ILE A 294 47.67 -17.07 64.41
CA ILE A 294 46.47 -17.79 63.99
C ILE A 294 46.57 -19.23 64.47
N THR A 295 45.65 -19.63 65.35
CA THR A 295 45.64 -21.00 65.88
C THR A 295 45.05 -21.96 64.85
N LEU A 296 45.74 -23.06 64.54
CA LEU A 296 45.26 -23.98 63.50
C LEU A 296 43.99 -24.74 63.93
N LYS A 297 43.72 -24.83 65.24
CA LYS A 297 42.48 -25.40 65.80
C LYS A 297 41.21 -24.68 65.32
N SER A 298 41.28 -23.42 64.91
CA SER A 298 40.09 -22.68 64.45
C SER A 298 39.79 -22.84 62.96
N ILE A 299 40.60 -23.60 62.22
CA ILE A 299 40.39 -23.81 60.78
C ILE A 299 39.34 -24.92 60.60
N PRO A 300 38.21 -24.64 59.93
CA PRO A 300 37.23 -25.66 59.60
C PRO A 300 37.73 -26.54 58.46
N VAL A 301 37.09 -27.68 58.29
CA VAL A 301 37.47 -28.70 57.29
C VAL A 301 37.41 -28.15 55.85
N CYS A 302 36.51 -27.19 55.60
CA CYS A 302 36.35 -26.55 54.30
C CYS A 302 37.36 -25.41 54.01
N GLY A 303 38.25 -25.08 54.96
CA GLY A 303 39.16 -23.94 54.85
C GLY A 303 38.61 -22.64 55.40
N LEU A 304 39.49 -21.67 55.62
CA LEU A 304 39.19 -20.40 56.28
C LEU A 304 39.79 -19.21 55.51
N THR A 305 38.94 -18.39 54.90
CA THR A 305 39.34 -17.08 54.35
C THR A 305 38.88 -15.97 55.28
N VAL A 306 39.82 -15.33 55.99
CA VAL A 306 39.50 -14.37 57.06
C VAL A 306 40.48 -13.19 57.09
N TRP A 307 39.96 -12.02 57.45
CA TRP A 307 40.76 -10.84 57.79
C TRP A 307 41.31 -10.93 59.21
N TYR A 308 42.64 -10.85 59.33
CA TYR A 308 43.34 -10.80 60.61
C TYR A 308 43.88 -9.39 60.86
N ASN A 309 43.69 -8.87 62.08
CA ASN A 309 44.26 -7.59 62.49
C ASN A 309 45.74 -7.75 62.87
N LEU A 310 46.56 -6.77 62.50
CA LEU A 310 48.00 -6.77 62.77
C LEU A 310 48.33 -6.03 64.07
N GLU A 311 49.07 -6.67 64.96
CA GLU A 311 49.45 -6.15 66.29
C GLU A 311 50.98 -6.03 66.46
N LYS A 312 51.45 -5.13 67.35
CA LYS A 312 52.88 -5.03 67.72
C LYS A 312 53.02 -4.69 69.21
N GLY A 313 53.23 -5.72 70.05
CA GLY A 313 53.35 -5.63 71.52
C GLY A 313 52.00 -5.53 72.26
N ASN A 314 52.03 -5.28 73.58
CA ASN A 314 50.83 -5.25 74.46
C ASN A 314 49.87 -4.04 74.27
N LYS A 315 49.79 -3.42 73.08
CA LYS A 315 48.93 -2.23 72.84
C LYS A 315 47.90 -2.51 71.76
N ALA A 316 46.61 -2.42 72.12
CA ALA A 316 45.42 -2.73 71.31
C ALA A 316 45.10 -1.74 70.15
N ARG A 317 46.10 -1.11 69.52
CA ARG A 317 45.87 -0.31 68.31
C ARG A 317 46.20 -1.15 67.08
N SER A 318 45.18 -1.49 66.29
CA SER A 318 45.32 -2.15 64.99
C SER A 318 46.24 -1.33 64.07
N ARG A 319 47.21 -2.00 63.43
CA ARG A 319 48.21 -1.39 62.53
C ARG A 319 47.97 -1.79 61.06
N GLY A 320 46.72 -2.12 60.75
CA GLY A 320 46.26 -2.66 59.47
C GLY A 320 45.70 -4.06 59.63
N SER A 321 45.14 -4.59 58.55
CA SER A 321 44.55 -5.93 58.51
C SER A 321 45.05 -6.68 57.28
N ILE A 322 45.17 -8.00 57.38
CA ILE A 322 45.63 -8.89 56.30
C ILE A 322 44.58 -9.97 56.03
N LEU A 323 44.24 -10.18 54.77
CA LEU A 323 43.33 -11.22 54.31
C LEU A 323 44.15 -12.46 53.95
N VAL A 324 43.85 -13.56 54.63
CA VAL A 324 44.56 -14.83 54.47
C VAL A 324 43.55 -15.96 54.25
N ASN A 325 43.81 -16.83 53.28
CA ASN A 325 43.10 -18.10 53.11
C ASN A 325 43.96 -19.24 53.67
N LEU A 326 43.36 -20.12 54.47
CA LEU A 326 44.02 -21.20 55.18
C LEU A 326 43.30 -22.51 54.93
N THR A 327 44.00 -23.52 54.43
CA THR A 327 43.46 -24.88 54.26
C THR A 327 44.44 -25.91 54.81
N LEU A 328 43.91 -27.01 55.35
CA LEU A 328 44.70 -28.14 55.84
C LEU A 328 44.51 -29.31 54.87
N SER A 329 45.61 -29.83 54.33
CA SER A 329 45.58 -30.99 53.43
C SER A 329 46.54 -32.07 53.89
N ALA A 330 46.21 -33.33 53.62
CA ALA A 330 47.12 -34.46 53.72
C ALA A 330 48.05 -34.50 52.50
N GLU A 331 49.27 -34.99 52.69
CA GLU A 331 50.17 -35.27 51.58
C GLU A 331 49.70 -36.52 50.82
N LYS A 332 49.05 -36.31 49.68
CA LYS A 332 48.50 -37.35 48.82
C LYS A 332 48.92 -37.14 47.37
N ASN A 333 49.01 -38.23 46.61
CA ASN A 333 49.28 -38.13 45.18
C ASN A 333 48.05 -37.51 44.49
N LYS A 334 48.27 -36.38 43.80
CA LYS A 334 47.23 -35.63 43.11
C LYS A 334 46.44 -36.49 42.11
N SER A 335 47.08 -37.36 41.33
CA SER A 335 46.37 -38.16 40.31
C SER A 335 45.42 -39.18 40.95
N VAL A 336 45.85 -39.81 42.04
CA VAL A 336 45.05 -40.78 42.79
C VAL A 336 43.87 -40.08 43.46
N ALA A 337 44.12 -38.93 44.11
CA ALA A 337 43.09 -38.12 44.74
C ALA A 337 42.01 -37.64 43.75
N VAL A 338 42.41 -37.22 42.54
CA VAL A 338 41.45 -36.82 41.49
C VAL A 338 40.59 -38.02 41.06
N GLN A 339 41.18 -39.20 40.92
CA GLN A 339 40.44 -40.40 40.52
C GLN A 339 39.47 -40.88 41.61
N GLU A 340 39.90 -40.87 42.87
CA GLU A 340 39.03 -41.15 44.02
C GLU A 340 37.88 -40.16 44.10
N HIS A 341 38.15 -38.86 43.91
CA HIS A 341 37.12 -37.84 43.93
C HIS A 341 36.11 -37.99 42.78
N LYS A 342 36.55 -38.34 41.57
CA LYS A 342 35.65 -38.67 40.43
C LYS A 342 34.72 -39.82 40.78
N ASN A 343 35.26 -40.91 41.34
CA ASN A 343 34.48 -42.08 41.73
C ASN A 343 33.53 -41.80 42.89
N LEU A 344 33.98 -41.04 43.89
CA LEU A 344 33.14 -40.59 45.01
C LEU A 344 31.96 -39.75 44.52
N LEU A 345 32.20 -38.79 43.62
CA LEU A 345 31.14 -37.97 43.03
C LEU A 345 30.11 -38.80 42.27
N LYS A 346 30.57 -39.80 41.50
CA LYS A 346 29.69 -40.73 40.77
C LYS A 346 28.77 -41.49 41.73
N LEU A 347 29.33 -42.08 42.78
CA LEU A 347 28.58 -42.86 43.77
C LEU A 347 27.60 -42.00 44.58
N LEU A 348 28.05 -40.84 45.08
CA LEU A 348 27.20 -39.92 45.82
C LEU A 348 26.06 -39.38 44.96
N LEU A 349 26.31 -39.04 43.69
CA LEU A 349 25.27 -38.54 42.80
C LEU A 349 24.26 -39.62 42.46
N MET A 350 24.70 -40.85 42.15
CA MET A 350 23.79 -41.96 41.88
C MET A 350 22.91 -42.26 43.09
N TYR A 351 23.49 -42.32 44.30
CA TYR A 351 22.72 -42.50 45.53
C TYR A 351 21.70 -41.37 45.76
N GLU A 352 22.10 -40.12 45.55
CA GLU A 352 21.19 -38.98 45.70
C GLU A 352 20.05 -39.04 44.69
N LEU A 353 20.30 -39.37 43.42
CA LEU A 353 19.26 -39.48 42.38
C LEU A 353 18.29 -40.64 42.65
N GLU A 354 18.80 -41.80 43.07
CA GLU A 354 17.98 -42.96 43.44
C GLU A 354 17.09 -42.68 44.66
N THR A 355 17.63 -41.99 45.66
CA THR A 355 16.89 -41.70 46.90
C THR A 355 15.89 -40.55 46.73
N SER A 356 16.19 -39.55 45.92
CA SER A 356 15.35 -38.35 45.76
C SER A 356 14.36 -38.42 44.59
N GLN A 357 14.42 -39.45 43.73
CA GLN A 357 13.50 -39.69 42.59
C GLN A 357 13.22 -38.43 41.76
N VAL A 358 14.28 -37.69 41.45
CA VAL A 358 14.18 -36.38 40.81
C VAL A 358 13.77 -36.53 39.34
N ALA A 359 12.81 -35.72 38.91
CA ALA A 359 12.41 -35.66 37.50
C ALA A 359 13.58 -35.26 36.59
N TYR A 360 13.55 -35.68 35.33
CA TYR A 360 14.57 -35.32 34.34
C TYR A 360 14.78 -33.80 34.26
N PHE A 361 16.04 -33.39 34.09
CA PHE A 361 16.51 -32.01 34.01
C PHE A 361 16.30 -31.15 35.27
N TRP A 362 15.87 -31.72 36.40
CA TRP A 362 15.56 -30.95 37.62
C TRP A 362 16.71 -30.84 38.63
N TRP A 363 17.59 -31.85 38.70
CA TRP A 363 18.69 -31.83 39.66
C TRP A 363 19.72 -30.72 39.36
N SER A 364 19.96 -29.83 40.33
CA SER A 364 20.66 -28.54 40.15
C SER A 364 22.00 -28.44 40.89
N GLY A 365 22.65 -29.58 41.21
CA GLY A 365 23.98 -29.57 41.83
C GLY A 365 24.00 -29.54 43.36
N LYS A 366 22.84 -29.64 44.02
CA LYS A 366 22.76 -29.58 45.49
C LYS A 366 22.70 -31.00 46.08
N PHE A 367 23.79 -31.40 46.71
CA PHE A 367 23.85 -32.63 47.50
C PHE A 367 23.15 -32.47 48.86
N SER A 368 22.73 -33.59 49.44
CA SER A 368 22.32 -33.65 50.84
C SER A 368 23.44 -33.17 51.78
N SER A 369 23.07 -32.70 52.98
CA SER A 369 24.03 -32.10 53.92
C SER A 369 25.21 -33.04 54.25
N ASN A 370 24.97 -34.35 54.34
CA ASN A 370 26.02 -35.32 54.63
C ASN A 370 26.93 -35.54 53.41
N ALA A 371 26.36 -35.73 52.23
CA ALA A 371 27.12 -35.85 50.98
C ALA A 371 27.99 -34.62 50.70
N GLU A 372 27.48 -33.41 50.95
CA GLU A 372 28.25 -32.19 50.74
C GLU A 372 29.43 -32.06 51.71
N ILE A 373 29.24 -32.48 52.97
CA ILE A 373 30.33 -32.54 53.96
C ILE A 373 31.40 -33.53 53.51
N ILE A 374 31.02 -34.75 53.10
CA ILE A 374 31.98 -35.78 52.66
C ILE A 374 32.73 -35.33 51.40
N ARG A 375 32.01 -34.80 50.41
CA ARG A 375 32.56 -34.28 49.16
C ARG A 375 33.57 -33.16 49.40
N SER A 376 33.20 -32.17 50.22
CA SER A 376 34.07 -31.03 50.54
C SER A 376 35.24 -31.43 51.42
N GLN A 377 35.03 -32.34 52.37
CA GLN A 377 36.08 -32.90 53.22
C GLN A 377 37.14 -33.61 52.39
N HIS A 378 36.74 -34.54 51.52
CA HIS A 378 37.68 -35.28 50.67
C HIS A 378 38.46 -34.33 49.75
N ALA A 379 37.80 -33.35 49.14
CA ALA A 379 38.45 -32.38 48.26
C ALA A 379 39.53 -31.56 48.97
N VAL A 380 39.24 -31.03 50.16
CA VAL A 380 40.20 -30.20 50.92
C VAL A 380 41.31 -31.04 51.53
N GLN A 381 40.98 -32.18 52.15
CA GLN A 381 41.97 -33.05 52.77
C GLN A 381 42.91 -33.68 51.73
N SER A 382 42.41 -34.00 50.52
CA SER A 382 43.26 -34.49 49.43
C SER A 382 44.02 -33.38 48.69
N GLY A 383 43.81 -32.11 49.05
CA GLY A 383 44.51 -30.96 48.45
C GLY A 383 44.11 -30.68 46.99
N LEU A 384 42.87 -30.99 46.60
CA LEU A 384 42.37 -30.75 45.26
C LEU A 384 42.11 -29.25 45.02
N SER A 385 42.53 -28.75 43.86
CA SER A 385 42.21 -27.38 43.47
C SER A 385 40.76 -27.25 42.97
N PRO A 386 40.19 -26.02 42.91
CA PRO A 386 38.86 -25.80 42.35
C PRO A 386 38.72 -26.30 40.90
N VAL A 387 39.80 -26.24 40.12
CA VAL A 387 39.84 -26.76 38.74
C VAL A 387 39.76 -28.28 38.72
N ASP A 388 40.52 -28.96 39.59
CA ASP A 388 40.50 -30.42 39.69
C ASP A 388 39.11 -30.92 40.11
N CYS A 389 38.46 -30.22 41.04
CA CYS A 389 37.07 -30.47 41.42
C CYS A 389 36.11 -30.25 40.24
N ALA A 390 36.25 -29.18 39.47
CA ALA A 390 35.40 -28.88 38.33
C ALA A 390 35.56 -29.91 37.19
N ILE A 391 36.78 -30.37 36.89
CA ILE A 391 37.04 -31.43 35.91
C ILE A 391 36.45 -32.76 36.39
N SER A 392 36.57 -33.05 37.69
CA SER A 392 35.99 -34.26 38.30
C SER A 392 34.47 -34.26 38.26
N GLN A 393 33.84 -33.10 38.52
CA GLN A 393 32.40 -32.88 38.36
C GLN A 393 31.97 -33.03 36.90
N TRP A 394 32.69 -32.41 35.96
CA TRP A 394 32.42 -32.55 34.52
C TRP A 394 32.41 -34.01 34.08
N HIS A 395 33.43 -34.77 34.50
CA HIS A 395 33.54 -36.19 34.20
C HIS A 395 32.39 -37.01 34.79
N ALA A 396 32.16 -36.92 36.10
CA ALA A 396 31.13 -37.73 36.77
C ALA A 396 29.71 -37.37 36.28
N TYR A 397 29.42 -36.07 36.11
CA TYR A 397 28.10 -35.61 35.71
C TYR A 397 27.80 -35.87 34.25
N SER A 398 28.79 -35.77 33.35
CA SER A 398 28.57 -36.08 31.92
C SER A 398 28.28 -37.57 31.69
N ILE A 399 28.93 -38.47 32.44
CA ILE A 399 28.63 -39.91 32.42
C ILE A 399 27.21 -40.19 32.91
N ILE A 400 26.83 -39.64 34.07
CA ILE A 400 25.51 -39.87 34.65
C ILE A 400 24.41 -39.26 33.77
N HIS A 401 24.70 -38.19 33.02
CA HIS A 401 23.75 -37.57 32.08
C HIS A 401 23.30 -38.51 30.95
N GLU A 402 24.07 -39.55 30.62
CA GLU A 402 23.68 -40.54 29.61
C GLU A 402 22.46 -41.35 30.08
N THR A 403 22.42 -41.74 31.36
CA THR A 403 21.35 -42.53 31.96
C THR A 403 20.27 -41.68 32.62
N HIS A 404 20.65 -40.61 33.32
CA HIS A 404 19.75 -39.68 34.00
C HIS A 404 20.00 -38.23 33.57
N LYS A 405 19.06 -37.65 32.83
CA LYS A 405 19.20 -36.28 32.32
C LYS A 405 19.25 -35.25 33.46
N LEU A 406 20.42 -34.63 33.64
CA LEU A 406 20.68 -33.54 34.60
C LEU A 406 20.36 -32.16 34.02
N ASN A 407 20.17 -31.15 34.88
CA ASN A 407 19.89 -29.78 34.47
C ASN A 407 21.08 -29.12 33.71
N PHE A 408 20.83 -28.33 32.67
CA PHE A 408 21.88 -27.71 31.86
C PHE A 408 22.63 -26.58 32.56
N SER A 409 22.01 -25.85 33.51
CA SER A 409 22.67 -24.82 34.32
C SER A 409 23.88 -25.33 35.11
N LEU A 410 23.87 -26.61 35.49
CA LEU A 410 24.98 -27.27 36.17
C LEU A 410 26.22 -27.32 35.29
N PHE A 411 26.05 -27.76 34.04
CA PHE A 411 27.15 -27.84 33.07
C PHE A 411 27.67 -26.45 32.74
N ASN A 412 26.79 -25.45 32.62
CA ASN A 412 27.22 -24.06 32.42
C ASN A 412 28.12 -23.55 33.54
N SER A 413 27.75 -23.80 34.81
CA SER A 413 28.51 -23.37 35.99
C SER A 413 29.90 -24.02 36.04
N ILE A 414 29.99 -25.29 35.65
CA ILE A 414 31.26 -26.02 35.56
C ILE A 414 32.11 -25.47 34.41
N LEU A 415 31.50 -25.26 33.25
CA LEU A 415 32.19 -24.68 32.10
C LEU A 415 32.72 -23.27 32.38
N ASP A 416 32.07 -22.45 33.21
CA ASP A 416 32.59 -21.13 33.58
C ASP A 416 33.93 -21.21 34.33
N ILE A 417 34.14 -22.27 35.11
CA ILE A 417 35.42 -22.53 35.81
C ILE A 417 36.44 -23.13 34.84
N LEU A 418 36.02 -24.04 33.96
CA LEU A 418 36.93 -24.76 33.07
C LEU A 418 37.39 -23.94 31.86
N THR A 419 36.51 -23.13 31.28
CA THR A 419 36.76 -22.30 30.08
C THR A 419 38.07 -21.50 30.18
N PRO A 420 38.34 -20.67 31.21
CA PRO A 420 39.58 -19.90 31.27
C PRO A 420 40.84 -20.79 31.33
N VAL A 421 40.73 -21.99 31.92
CA VAL A 421 41.87 -22.89 32.14
C VAL A 421 42.17 -23.75 30.92
N ILE A 422 41.15 -24.23 30.20
CA ILE A 422 41.29 -25.08 29.00
C ILE A 422 42.18 -24.41 27.94
N SER A 423 42.07 -23.10 27.78
CA SER A 423 42.89 -22.32 26.84
C SER A 423 44.41 -22.40 27.12
N CYS A 424 44.78 -22.64 28.38
CA CYS A 424 46.15 -22.68 28.86
C CYS A 424 46.70 -24.12 29.01
N MET A 425 45.87 -25.14 28.79
CA MET A 425 46.26 -26.55 28.93
C MET A 425 47.10 -27.04 27.75
N GLN A 426 47.98 -28.02 28.01
CA GLN A 426 48.73 -28.69 26.96
C GLN A 426 47.80 -29.57 26.11
N LYS A 427 48.02 -29.60 24.79
CA LYS A 427 47.17 -30.30 23.81
C LYS A 427 47.03 -31.82 24.04
N ASP A 428 47.97 -32.43 24.76
CA ASP A 428 48.00 -33.88 25.04
C ASP A 428 47.67 -34.22 26.51
N SER A 429 47.02 -33.30 27.24
CA SER A 429 46.64 -33.55 28.63
C SER A 429 45.43 -34.50 28.75
N GLU A 430 45.47 -35.41 29.73
CA GLU A 430 44.37 -36.31 30.09
C GLU A 430 43.08 -35.55 30.47
N ASP A 431 43.24 -34.36 31.06
CA ASP A 431 42.16 -33.45 31.41
C ASP A 431 41.45 -32.89 30.19
N LEU A 432 42.19 -32.57 29.10
CA LEU A 432 41.60 -32.11 27.85
C LEU A 432 40.83 -33.22 27.14
N ALA A 433 41.32 -34.47 27.19
CA ALA A 433 40.58 -35.63 26.70
C ALA A 433 39.28 -35.85 27.51
N THR A 434 39.36 -35.72 28.83
CA THR A 434 38.20 -35.81 29.73
C THR A 434 37.16 -34.73 29.44
N TYR A 435 37.60 -33.50 29.14
CA TYR A 435 36.73 -32.41 28.73
C TYR A 435 35.94 -32.77 27.46
N TRP A 436 36.63 -33.16 26.38
CA TRP A 436 36.01 -33.47 25.10
C TRP A 436 35.13 -34.73 25.12
N ASP A 437 35.47 -35.74 25.93
CA ASP A 437 34.59 -36.89 26.14
C ASP A 437 33.28 -36.45 26.81
N GLY A 438 33.34 -35.59 27.84
CA GLY A 438 32.14 -35.05 28.46
C GLY A 438 31.29 -34.19 27.49
N VAL A 439 31.93 -33.41 26.62
CA VAL A 439 31.22 -32.67 25.54
C VAL A 439 30.46 -33.64 24.64
N ARG A 440 31.12 -34.71 24.16
CA ARG A 440 30.50 -35.74 23.32
C ARG A 440 29.25 -36.35 23.96
N ARG A 441 29.25 -36.59 25.28
CA ARG A 441 28.11 -37.19 26.01
C ARG A 441 26.93 -36.22 26.19
N ILE A 442 27.19 -34.92 26.29
CA ILE A 442 26.16 -33.90 26.54
C ILE A 442 25.50 -33.40 25.24
N LEU A 443 26.27 -33.30 24.15
CA LEU A 443 25.81 -32.76 22.86
C LEU A 443 24.51 -33.41 22.34
N PRO A 444 24.26 -34.73 22.42
CA PRO A 444 23.02 -35.34 21.93
C PRO A 444 21.78 -34.76 22.62
N SER A 445 21.85 -34.53 23.93
CA SER A 445 20.74 -33.94 24.70
C SER A 445 20.57 -32.45 24.40
N CYS A 446 21.65 -31.71 24.14
CA CYS A 446 21.59 -30.33 23.66
C CYS A 446 20.87 -30.23 22.31
N PHE A 447 21.24 -31.03 21.30
CA PHE A 447 20.60 -31.01 19.99
C PHE A 447 19.17 -31.53 20.01
N ALA A 448 18.84 -32.49 20.88
CA ALA A 448 17.47 -32.94 21.09
C ALA A 448 16.55 -31.81 21.59
N VAL A 449 17.05 -30.96 22.50
CA VAL A 449 16.32 -29.77 22.94
C VAL A 449 16.05 -28.82 21.77
N ILE A 450 17.06 -28.56 20.93
CA ILE A 450 16.95 -27.67 19.76
C ILE A 450 15.95 -28.22 18.72
N ARG A 451 16.02 -29.51 18.38
CA ARG A 451 15.06 -30.16 17.45
C ARG A 451 13.64 -30.11 17.97
N LYS A 452 13.43 -30.31 19.28
CA LYS A 452 12.12 -30.38 19.91
C LYS A 452 11.55 -29.03 20.38
N ILE A 453 12.21 -27.89 20.08
CA ILE A 453 11.71 -26.55 20.44
C ILE A 453 10.26 -26.34 19.97
N ARG A 454 9.94 -26.86 18.78
CA ARG A 454 8.68 -26.61 18.06
C ARG A 454 7.49 -27.42 18.58
N TYR A 455 7.74 -28.55 19.24
CA TYR A 455 6.69 -29.42 19.79
C TYR A 455 6.17 -28.97 21.17
N LYS A 456 6.77 -27.94 21.76
CA LYS A 456 6.43 -27.46 23.11
C LYS A 456 5.77 -26.09 23.07
N ASN A 457 4.85 -25.84 23.99
CA ASN A 457 4.23 -24.52 24.14
C ASN A 457 5.24 -23.50 24.66
N VAL A 458 5.44 -22.42 23.88
CA VAL A 458 6.47 -21.39 24.13
C VAL A 458 6.17 -20.50 25.34
N SER A 459 4.94 -20.53 25.86
CA SER A 459 4.58 -19.88 27.13
C SER A 459 5.26 -20.50 28.35
N ASP A 460 5.87 -21.69 28.19
CA ASP A 460 6.60 -22.33 29.27
C ASP A 460 8.01 -21.72 29.42
N LEU A 461 8.17 -20.87 30.44
CA LEU A 461 9.44 -20.21 30.80
C LEU A 461 10.59 -21.22 30.95
N ASN A 462 10.29 -22.48 31.24
CA ASN A 462 11.27 -23.55 31.36
C ASN A 462 11.91 -23.92 30.02
N VAL A 463 11.16 -23.85 28.90
CA VAL A 463 11.68 -24.17 27.57
C VAL A 463 12.63 -23.08 27.09
N THR A 464 12.26 -21.81 27.23
CA THR A 464 13.13 -20.68 26.86
C THR A 464 14.40 -20.64 27.72
N ARG A 465 14.30 -20.95 29.03
CA ARG A 465 15.46 -21.11 29.91
C ARG A 465 16.35 -22.27 29.48
N ALA A 466 15.78 -23.46 29.24
CA ALA A 466 16.55 -24.62 28.80
C ALA A 466 17.26 -24.37 27.46
N VAL A 467 16.59 -23.74 26.50
CA VAL A 467 17.20 -23.34 25.22
C VAL A 467 18.32 -22.35 25.45
N SER A 468 18.13 -21.32 26.28
CA SER A 468 19.20 -20.37 26.61
C SER A 468 20.42 -21.06 27.22
N GLU A 469 20.21 -21.99 28.16
CA GLU A 469 21.29 -22.74 28.80
C GLU A 469 22.02 -23.64 27.80
N VAL A 470 21.29 -24.31 26.91
CA VAL A 470 21.88 -25.14 25.84
C VAL A 470 22.68 -24.29 24.86
N LEU A 471 22.17 -23.13 24.45
CA LEU A 471 22.89 -22.22 23.56
C LEU A 471 24.16 -21.66 24.21
N ASP A 472 24.14 -21.41 25.52
CA ASP A 472 25.33 -21.02 26.28
C ASP A 472 26.41 -22.12 26.29
N ILE A 473 26.01 -23.39 26.49
CA ILE A 473 26.93 -24.53 26.42
C ILE A 473 27.54 -24.61 25.02
N LEU A 474 26.72 -24.58 23.97
CA LEU A 474 27.19 -24.67 22.58
C LEU A 474 28.09 -23.48 22.21
N GLY A 475 27.75 -22.28 22.67
CA GLY A 475 28.56 -21.08 22.49
C GLY A 475 29.94 -21.19 23.16
N LYS A 476 30.01 -21.72 24.38
CA LYS A 476 31.27 -21.95 25.10
C LYS A 476 32.13 -23.04 24.44
N VAL A 477 31.51 -24.13 23.98
CA VAL A 477 32.23 -25.22 23.28
C VAL A 477 32.77 -24.74 21.92
N LYS A 478 32.02 -23.90 21.20
CA LYS A 478 32.41 -23.32 19.90
C LYS A 478 33.71 -22.51 19.92
N VAL A 479 34.10 -21.95 21.07
CA VAL A 479 35.32 -21.11 21.19
C VAL A 479 36.61 -21.91 20.92
N TYR A 480 36.59 -23.24 21.07
CA TYR A 480 37.78 -24.08 21.02
C TYR A 480 37.85 -24.96 19.77
N GLU A 481 39.05 -25.12 19.22
CA GLU A 481 39.30 -26.07 18.12
C GLU A 481 39.19 -27.51 18.62
N VAL A 482 38.34 -28.30 17.95
CA VAL A 482 38.13 -29.72 18.25
C VAL A 482 39.38 -30.52 17.86
N PRO A 483 39.96 -31.33 18.76
CA PRO A 483 41.09 -32.19 18.43
C PRO A 483 40.72 -33.20 17.32
N VAL A 484 41.63 -33.40 16.35
CA VAL A 484 41.44 -34.31 15.20
C VAL A 484 41.21 -35.78 15.63
N THR A 485 41.60 -36.13 16.86
CA THR A 485 41.44 -37.47 17.45
C THR A 485 40.03 -37.74 17.99
N VAL A 486 39.19 -36.72 18.14
CA VAL A 486 37.85 -36.83 18.74
C VAL A 486 36.79 -36.61 17.66
N ASP A 487 36.10 -37.68 17.26
CA ASP A 487 34.86 -37.54 16.49
C ASP A 487 33.73 -37.12 17.43
N LEU A 488 33.20 -35.90 17.24
CA LEU A 488 32.07 -35.37 18.00
C LEU A 488 30.71 -35.76 17.41
N PHE A 489 30.67 -36.18 16.14
CA PHE A 489 29.42 -36.41 15.42
C PHE A 489 29.36 -37.81 14.77
N PRO A 490 29.42 -38.90 15.56
CA PRO A 490 29.33 -40.25 15.02
C PRO A 490 27.98 -40.49 14.32
N THR A 491 28.00 -41.16 13.17
CA THR A 491 26.80 -41.42 12.35
C THR A 491 25.74 -42.27 13.04
N SER A 492 26.11 -43.05 14.06
CA SER A 492 25.16 -43.85 14.86
C SER A 492 24.21 -43.00 15.71
N VAL A 493 24.63 -41.80 16.13
CA VAL A 493 23.85 -40.88 16.98
C VAL A 493 23.30 -39.70 16.16
N TYR A 494 24.02 -39.30 15.11
CA TYR A 494 23.74 -38.11 14.32
C TYR A 494 23.38 -38.43 12.86
N GLY A 495 22.63 -39.50 12.62
CA GLY A 495 22.19 -39.91 11.27
C GLY A 495 21.32 -38.88 10.53
N TRP A 496 20.88 -37.82 11.23
CA TRP A 496 20.10 -36.70 10.70
C TRP A 496 20.95 -35.52 10.18
N ILE A 497 22.27 -35.51 10.41
CA ILE A 497 23.16 -34.45 9.89
C ILE A 497 23.46 -34.72 8.41
N HIS A 498 23.25 -33.71 7.55
CA HIS A 498 23.51 -33.81 6.12
C HIS A 498 25.02 -33.68 5.84
N ARG A 499 25.66 -34.76 5.40
CA ARG A 499 27.08 -34.74 4.99
C ARG A 499 27.18 -34.61 3.47
N ASP A 500 27.18 -33.39 2.96
CA ASP A 500 27.48 -33.12 1.55
C ASP A 500 29.00 -33.23 1.31
N ASP A 501 29.38 -34.25 0.54
CA ASP A 501 30.72 -34.65 0.11
C ASP A 501 31.75 -34.99 1.21
N ALA A 502 32.49 -36.07 0.96
CA ALA A 502 33.36 -36.81 1.90
C ALA A 502 34.56 -36.03 2.52
N ASN A 503 34.62 -34.70 2.41
CA ASN A 503 35.76 -33.89 2.86
C ASN A 503 35.42 -32.63 3.69
N LYS A 504 34.16 -32.35 4.05
CA LYS A 504 33.85 -31.27 5.02
C LYS A 504 33.74 -31.83 6.43
N ILE A 505 34.65 -31.41 7.31
CA ILE A 505 34.54 -31.62 8.77
C ILE A 505 33.26 -30.93 9.23
N CYS A 506 32.33 -31.67 9.84
CA CYS A 506 31.10 -31.09 10.39
C CYS A 506 31.46 -30.24 11.62
N ASN A 507 31.18 -28.95 11.54
CA ASN A 507 31.41 -28.01 12.64
C ASN A 507 30.14 -27.91 13.50
N ILE A 508 30.30 -27.41 14.73
CA ILE A 508 29.17 -27.20 15.65
C ILE A 508 28.13 -26.24 15.01
N ASP A 509 28.58 -25.23 14.26
CA ASP A 509 27.68 -24.30 13.56
C ASP A 509 26.82 -24.98 12.49
N SER A 510 27.41 -25.87 11.67
CA SER A 510 26.64 -26.63 10.67
C SER A 510 25.69 -27.62 11.34
N ALA A 511 26.11 -28.26 12.44
CA ALA A 511 25.26 -29.17 13.19
C ALA A 511 24.05 -28.47 13.85
N ILE A 512 24.22 -27.22 14.32
CA ILE A 512 23.11 -26.42 14.84
C ILE A 512 22.10 -26.09 13.73
N ILE A 513 22.58 -25.66 12.56
CA ILE A 513 21.71 -25.36 11.41
C ILE A 513 20.94 -26.62 10.97
N ASP A 514 21.61 -27.77 10.87
CA ASP A 514 20.99 -29.05 10.50
C ASP A 514 19.98 -29.54 11.54
N ALA A 515 20.25 -29.32 12.83
CA ALA A 515 19.30 -29.64 13.90
C ALA A 515 18.03 -28.79 13.79
N ILE A 516 18.17 -27.49 13.52
CA ILE A 516 17.05 -26.58 13.30
C ILE A 516 16.26 -27.02 12.06
N ASN A 517 16.94 -27.31 10.95
CA ASN A 517 16.29 -27.73 9.70
C ASN A 517 15.52 -29.04 9.85
N THR A 518 16.09 -30.01 10.57
CA THR A 518 15.44 -31.31 10.80
C THR A 518 14.20 -31.15 11.68
N GLY A 519 14.29 -30.44 12.81
CA GLY A 519 13.12 -30.19 13.66
C GLY A 519 12.03 -29.38 12.96
N THR A 520 12.41 -28.50 12.04
CA THR A 520 11.47 -27.71 11.23
C THR A 520 10.79 -28.57 10.16
N LYS A 521 11.53 -29.49 9.53
CA LYS A 521 10.98 -30.46 8.58
C LYS A 521 9.97 -31.39 9.24
N GLU A 522 10.31 -31.98 10.38
CA GLU A 522 9.42 -32.88 11.14
C GLU A 522 8.12 -32.15 11.56
N TRP A 523 8.25 -30.88 11.98
CA TRP A 523 7.10 -30.04 12.30
C TRP A 523 6.23 -29.72 11.07
N LEU A 524 6.85 -29.42 9.92
CA LEU A 524 6.12 -29.17 8.67
C LEU A 524 5.36 -30.42 8.22
N GLU A 525 5.98 -31.60 8.29
CA GLU A 525 5.35 -32.88 7.99
C GLU A 525 4.14 -33.12 8.90
N HIS A 526 4.28 -32.87 10.21
CA HIS A 526 3.17 -32.95 11.16
C HIS A 526 2.02 -31.96 10.83
N ILE A 527 2.33 -30.71 10.45
CA ILE A 527 1.30 -29.75 10.04
C ILE A 527 0.60 -30.21 8.76
N VAL A 528 1.36 -30.68 7.76
CA VAL A 528 0.83 -31.15 6.48
C VAL A 528 -0.05 -32.40 6.66
N GLU A 529 0.37 -33.35 7.49
CA GLU A 529 -0.41 -34.54 7.80
C GLU A 529 -1.67 -34.21 8.63
N GLY A 530 -1.55 -33.32 9.62
CA GLY A 530 -2.69 -32.86 10.42
C GLY A 530 -3.68 -31.96 9.69
N SER A 531 -3.35 -31.47 8.49
CA SER A 531 -4.20 -30.59 7.68
C SER A 531 -4.80 -31.25 6.44
N LYS A 532 -4.38 -32.47 6.06
CA LYS A 532 -5.06 -33.26 5.03
C LYS A 532 -6.41 -33.76 5.54
N TYR A 533 -7.50 -33.26 4.97
CA TYR A 533 -8.83 -33.81 5.21
C TYR A 533 -8.99 -35.11 4.41
N SER A 534 -9.52 -36.15 5.05
CA SER A 534 -9.79 -37.44 4.44
C SER A 534 -11.00 -37.38 3.51
N SER A 535 -10.82 -37.00 2.25
CA SER A 535 -11.75 -37.38 1.19
C SER A 535 -11.08 -37.42 -0.19
N ASP A 536 -11.23 -38.53 -0.92
CA ASP A 536 -10.67 -38.74 -2.27
C ASP A 536 -11.28 -37.84 -3.38
N ASN A 537 -12.14 -36.87 -3.02
CA ASN A 537 -12.83 -35.95 -3.96
C ASN A 537 -12.68 -34.48 -3.51
N GLU A 538 -11.45 -34.00 -3.28
CA GLU A 538 -11.22 -32.58 -2.95
C GLU A 538 -11.57 -31.66 -4.13
N THR A 539 -12.46 -30.71 -3.88
CA THR A 539 -12.77 -29.62 -4.82
C THR A 539 -11.59 -28.67 -4.95
N ASP A 540 -11.45 -27.98 -6.08
CA ASP A 540 -10.36 -27.02 -6.30
C ASP A 540 -10.39 -25.84 -5.29
N GLU A 541 -11.57 -25.49 -4.75
CA GLU A 541 -11.72 -24.47 -3.70
C GLU A 541 -11.18 -24.95 -2.34
N GLU A 542 -11.42 -26.21 -1.96
CA GLU A 542 -10.87 -26.82 -0.74
C GLU A 542 -9.34 -26.89 -0.78
N LYS A 543 -8.77 -27.21 -1.96
CA LYS A 543 -7.30 -27.20 -2.17
C LYS A 543 -6.70 -25.81 -1.95
N LEU A 544 -7.35 -24.76 -2.44
CA LEU A 544 -6.91 -23.38 -2.22
C LEU A 544 -7.00 -22.99 -0.74
N GLN A 545 -8.10 -23.34 -0.06
CA GLN A 545 -8.26 -23.08 1.38
C GLN A 545 -7.24 -23.83 2.24
N TYR A 546 -6.91 -25.07 1.87
CA TYR A 546 -5.86 -25.85 2.51
C TYR A 546 -4.52 -25.10 2.49
N ILE A 547 -4.12 -24.57 1.33
CA ILE A 547 -2.87 -23.80 1.21
C ILE A 547 -2.92 -22.53 2.05
N ILE A 548 -4.04 -21.79 2.02
CA ILE A 548 -4.21 -20.57 2.82
C ILE A 548 -4.02 -20.89 4.32
N LYS A 549 -4.64 -21.97 4.81
CA LYS A 549 -4.51 -22.43 6.21
C LYS A 549 -3.08 -22.84 6.53
N LEU A 550 -2.42 -23.57 5.62
CA LEU A 550 -1.02 -24.00 5.77
C LEU A 550 -0.08 -22.79 5.89
N ILE A 551 -0.20 -21.79 5.01
CA ILE A 551 0.63 -20.58 5.07
C ILE A 551 0.34 -19.78 6.35
N GLN A 552 -0.92 -19.69 6.80
CA GLN A 552 -1.27 -19.03 8.05
C GLN A 552 -0.63 -19.71 9.27
N MET A 553 -0.62 -21.05 9.32
CA MET A 553 0.05 -21.81 10.37
C MET A 553 1.56 -21.58 10.38
N ILE A 554 2.19 -21.59 9.21
CA ILE A 554 3.64 -21.33 9.07
C ILE A 554 3.98 -19.89 9.46
N ARG A 555 3.14 -18.91 9.10
CA ARG A 555 3.34 -17.52 9.52
C ARG A 555 3.24 -17.33 11.03
N SER A 556 2.29 -17.99 11.68
CA SER A 556 2.16 -17.99 13.14
C SER A 556 3.39 -18.58 13.82
N ASP A 557 3.94 -19.65 13.23
CA ASP A 557 5.17 -20.27 13.70
C ASP A 557 6.40 -19.36 13.52
N LEU A 558 6.57 -18.74 12.35
CA LEU A 558 7.64 -17.76 12.11
C LEU A 558 7.55 -16.56 13.05
N GLN A 559 6.35 -16.03 13.29
CA GLN A 559 6.15 -14.95 14.24
C GLN A 559 6.59 -15.36 15.65
N ARG A 560 6.22 -16.57 16.09
CA ARG A 560 6.68 -17.13 17.37
C ARG A 560 8.21 -17.27 17.43
N ALA A 561 8.84 -17.67 16.33
CA ALA A 561 10.29 -17.75 16.23
C ALA A 561 10.96 -16.38 16.43
N MET A 562 10.43 -15.35 15.78
CA MET A 562 10.92 -13.97 15.86
C MET A 562 10.74 -13.35 17.25
N GLU A 563 9.59 -13.58 17.88
CA GLU A 563 9.27 -12.99 19.19
C GLU A 563 10.13 -13.57 20.33
N TYR A 564 10.32 -14.90 20.36
CA TYR A 564 10.89 -15.59 21.51
C TYR A 564 12.33 -16.11 21.31
N PHE A 565 12.71 -16.51 20.09
CA PHE A 565 13.97 -17.25 19.86
C PHE A 565 15.04 -16.42 19.14
N ASP A 566 14.71 -15.53 18.22
CA ASP A 566 15.70 -14.76 17.45
C ASP A 566 16.69 -13.99 18.34
N LYS A 567 16.21 -13.30 19.38
CA LYS A 567 17.08 -12.58 20.32
C LYS A 567 18.03 -13.52 21.06
N LEU A 568 17.57 -14.72 21.42
CA LEU A 568 18.37 -15.72 22.14
C LEU A 568 19.48 -16.28 21.24
N PHE A 569 19.12 -16.72 20.02
CA PHE A 569 20.09 -17.27 19.07
C PHE A 569 21.10 -16.23 18.60
N TYR A 570 20.66 -14.99 18.37
CA TYR A 570 21.54 -13.90 17.93
C TYR A 570 22.55 -13.49 19.00
N HIS A 571 22.10 -13.28 20.25
CA HIS A 571 23.01 -12.87 21.34
C HIS A 571 24.00 -13.97 21.75
N LYS A 572 23.61 -15.24 21.67
CA LYS A 572 24.43 -16.36 22.17
C LYS A 572 25.33 -16.99 21.10
N ILE A 573 24.84 -17.17 19.87
CA ILE A 573 25.54 -17.91 18.81
C ILE A 573 25.75 -17.07 17.53
N GLN A 574 25.17 -15.87 17.45
CA GLN A 574 25.18 -14.99 16.27
C GLN A 574 24.51 -15.63 15.03
N LEU A 575 23.43 -16.38 15.26
CA LEU A 575 22.62 -16.96 14.20
C LEU A 575 21.24 -16.30 14.16
N ASN A 576 20.75 -16.02 12.95
CA ASN A 576 19.38 -15.56 12.75
C ASN A 576 18.45 -16.77 12.56
N TYR A 577 17.73 -17.12 13.62
CA TYR A 577 16.94 -18.35 13.67
C TYR A 577 15.76 -18.29 12.69
N SER A 578 14.97 -17.22 12.69
CA SER A 578 13.83 -17.05 11.78
C SER A 578 14.22 -17.06 10.30
N ALA A 579 15.38 -16.51 9.93
CA ALA A 579 15.87 -16.54 8.55
C ALA A 579 16.15 -17.98 8.05
N ILE A 580 16.79 -18.82 8.89
CA ILE A 580 17.06 -20.23 8.55
C ILE A 580 15.74 -20.99 8.36
N LEU A 581 14.77 -20.74 9.24
CA LEU A 581 13.44 -21.35 9.14
C LEU A 581 12.72 -20.95 7.85
N TYR A 582 12.76 -19.65 7.54
CA TYR A 582 12.10 -19.11 6.36
C TYR A 582 12.64 -19.76 5.09
N LEU A 583 13.96 -19.89 4.93
CA LEU A 583 14.57 -20.51 3.74
C LEU A 583 14.10 -21.96 3.53
N LEU A 584 13.97 -22.75 4.60
CA LEU A 584 13.47 -24.12 4.49
C LEU A 584 11.99 -24.16 4.10
N TYR A 585 11.17 -23.28 4.70
CA TYR A 585 9.76 -23.16 4.36
C TYR A 585 9.54 -22.67 2.94
N ASP A 586 10.36 -21.73 2.47
CA ASP A 586 10.30 -21.16 1.12
C ASP A 586 10.38 -22.25 0.05
N SER A 587 11.41 -23.10 0.13
CA SER A 587 11.61 -24.17 -0.83
C SER A 587 10.47 -25.21 -0.82
N LYS A 588 10.05 -25.65 0.38
CA LYS A 588 8.97 -26.65 0.50
C LYS A 588 7.59 -26.11 0.13
N LEU A 589 7.28 -24.86 0.48
CA LEU A 589 6.04 -24.22 0.10
C LEU A 589 5.98 -23.91 -1.39
N THR A 590 7.12 -23.59 -2.02
CA THR A 590 7.20 -23.37 -3.47
C THR A 590 6.68 -24.59 -4.21
N ASP A 591 7.17 -25.78 -3.88
CA ASP A 591 6.76 -27.02 -4.53
C ASP A 591 5.27 -27.32 -4.35
N ILE A 592 4.75 -27.17 -3.13
CA ILE A 592 3.34 -27.45 -2.81
C ILE A 592 2.41 -26.44 -3.50
N CYS A 593 2.70 -25.13 -3.35
CA CYS A 593 1.84 -24.07 -3.88
C CYS A 593 1.85 -24.06 -5.41
N LYS A 594 3.04 -24.19 -6.03
CA LYS A 594 3.19 -24.15 -7.49
C LYS A 594 2.42 -25.26 -8.18
N SER A 595 2.43 -26.49 -7.63
CA SER A 595 1.69 -27.61 -8.21
C SER A 595 0.19 -27.32 -8.17
N ILE A 596 -0.35 -27.02 -6.99
CA ILE A 596 -1.79 -26.87 -6.80
C ILE A 596 -2.33 -25.64 -7.53
N VAL A 597 -1.66 -24.48 -7.46
CA VAL A 597 -2.13 -23.25 -8.11
C VAL A 597 -2.16 -23.41 -9.63
N LYS A 598 -1.15 -24.06 -10.23
CA LYS A 598 -1.15 -24.33 -11.67
C LYS A 598 -2.25 -25.31 -12.07
N ASP A 599 -2.48 -26.35 -11.28
CA ASP A 599 -3.54 -27.33 -11.55
C ASP A 599 -4.92 -26.66 -11.51
N VAL A 600 -5.20 -25.86 -10.46
CA VAL A 600 -6.45 -25.10 -10.34
C VAL A 600 -6.59 -24.10 -11.48
N CYS A 601 -5.54 -23.34 -11.80
CA CYS A 601 -5.56 -22.37 -12.88
C CYS A 601 -5.82 -22.99 -14.26
N ASN A 602 -5.32 -24.20 -14.51
CA ASN A 602 -5.54 -24.91 -15.78
C ASN A 602 -6.96 -25.48 -15.90
N ASN A 603 -7.61 -25.81 -14.77
CA ASN A 603 -8.98 -26.32 -14.74
C ASN A 603 -10.04 -25.23 -14.98
N ILE A 604 -9.65 -23.96 -14.87
CA ILE A 604 -10.53 -22.82 -15.10
C ILE A 604 -10.89 -22.71 -16.60
N LYS A 605 -12.18 -22.85 -16.91
CA LYS A 605 -12.68 -22.72 -18.29
C LYS A 605 -12.63 -21.26 -18.74
N ARG A 606 -12.04 -20.99 -19.90
CA ARG A 606 -12.08 -19.66 -20.53
C ARG A 606 -13.53 -19.29 -20.89
N LEU A 607 -13.94 -18.10 -20.49
CA LEU A 607 -15.20 -17.49 -20.90
C LEU A 607 -14.89 -16.55 -22.06
N ASP A 608 -15.32 -16.89 -23.27
CA ASP A 608 -15.28 -15.94 -24.37
C ASP A 608 -16.45 -14.96 -24.19
N VAL A 609 -16.14 -13.70 -23.88
CA VAL A 609 -17.11 -12.60 -23.89
C VAL A 609 -17.19 -12.10 -25.34
N PRO A 610 -18.30 -12.31 -26.07
CA PRO A 610 -18.40 -11.87 -27.46
C PRO A 610 -18.35 -10.34 -27.53
N ASP A 611 -17.57 -9.81 -28.47
CA ASP A 611 -17.33 -8.37 -28.60
C ASP A 611 -18.57 -7.56 -29.03
N ASP A 612 -19.59 -8.20 -29.63
CA ASP A 612 -20.52 -7.45 -30.49
C ASP A 612 -22.01 -7.41 -30.12
N GLN A 613 -22.56 -8.21 -29.19
CA GLN A 613 -24.01 -8.10 -28.87
C GLN A 613 -24.32 -8.42 -27.41
N PHE A 614 -24.30 -7.39 -26.55
CA PHE A 614 -24.72 -7.44 -25.13
C PHE A 614 -26.24 -7.58 -24.93
N GLU A 615 -26.98 -8.19 -25.87
CA GLU A 615 -28.43 -8.39 -25.74
C GLU A 615 -28.78 -9.41 -24.65
N TYR A 616 -27.91 -10.39 -24.40
CA TYR A 616 -28.10 -11.42 -23.37
C TYR A 616 -26.81 -11.64 -22.57
N LEU A 617 -26.81 -11.24 -21.30
CA LEU A 617 -25.70 -11.52 -20.38
C LEU A 617 -25.74 -13.01 -19.98
N PRO A 618 -24.62 -13.76 -20.09
CA PRO A 618 -24.58 -15.15 -19.67
C PRO A 618 -24.81 -15.24 -18.15
N LYS A 619 -25.74 -16.10 -17.73
CA LYS A 619 -25.84 -16.52 -16.32
C LYS A 619 -24.65 -17.42 -16.01
N ILE A 620 -23.68 -16.88 -15.28
CA ILE A 620 -22.55 -17.67 -14.79
C ILE A 620 -22.88 -18.11 -13.37
N ASP A 621 -23.32 -19.36 -13.21
CA ASP A 621 -23.51 -19.96 -11.90
C ASP A 621 -22.14 -20.24 -11.26
N ASN A 622 -21.98 -19.82 -10.00
CA ASN A 622 -20.92 -20.17 -9.05
C ASN A 622 -19.46 -19.94 -9.49
N LEU A 623 -18.92 -18.77 -9.17
CA LEU A 623 -17.48 -18.47 -9.25
C LEU A 623 -16.94 -17.93 -7.91
N ASN A 624 -17.02 -18.74 -6.86
CA ASN A 624 -16.29 -18.49 -5.61
C ASN A 624 -14.77 -18.74 -5.77
N MET A 625 -14.33 -19.46 -6.81
CA MET A 625 -12.91 -19.79 -7.02
C MET A 625 -12.03 -18.57 -7.27
N GLY A 626 -12.55 -17.51 -7.90
CA GLY A 626 -11.76 -16.30 -8.18
C GLY A 626 -11.38 -15.52 -6.93
N THR A 627 -12.21 -15.55 -5.89
CA THR A 627 -11.96 -14.82 -4.63
C THR A 627 -10.95 -15.54 -3.75
N THR A 628 -11.04 -16.87 -3.65
CA THR A 628 -10.09 -17.69 -2.89
C THR A 628 -8.70 -17.72 -3.53
N LEU A 629 -8.63 -17.74 -4.86
CA LEU A 629 -7.37 -17.69 -5.60
C LEU A 629 -6.64 -16.34 -5.39
N PHE A 630 -7.38 -15.24 -5.38
CA PHE A 630 -6.82 -13.94 -5.05
C PHE A 630 -6.47 -13.80 -3.57
N GLU A 631 -7.27 -14.38 -2.67
CA GLU A 631 -6.93 -14.43 -1.25
C GLU A 631 -5.58 -15.12 -1.04
N LEU A 632 -5.36 -16.25 -1.73
CA LEU A 632 -4.09 -16.96 -1.71
C LEU A 632 -2.95 -16.09 -2.26
N TYR A 633 -3.16 -15.39 -3.38
CA TYR A 633 -2.18 -14.45 -3.93
C TYR A 633 -1.75 -13.40 -2.90
N LEU A 634 -2.70 -12.77 -2.21
CA LEU A 634 -2.38 -11.77 -1.17
C LEU A 634 -1.68 -12.38 0.04
N VAL A 635 -2.05 -13.59 0.45
CA VAL A 635 -1.40 -14.29 1.56
C VAL A 635 0.05 -14.64 1.21
N LEU A 636 0.30 -15.08 -0.02
CA LEU A 636 1.63 -15.35 -0.56
C LEU A 636 2.47 -14.10 -0.72
N LYS A 637 1.92 -13.02 -1.27
CA LYS A 637 2.60 -11.73 -1.39
C LYS A 637 3.12 -11.24 -0.05
N ARG A 638 2.30 -11.33 1.00
CA ARG A 638 2.69 -10.97 2.37
C ARG A 638 3.76 -11.90 2.94
N TYR A 639 3.70 -13.19 2.61
CA TYR A 639 4.72 -14.16 3.03
C TYR A 639 6.07 -13.82 2.40
N VAL A 640 6.12 -13.56 1.10
CA VAL A 640 7.35 -13.15 0.39
C VAL A 640 7.91 -11.83 0.90
N GLN A 641 7.06 -10.82 1.14
CA GLN A 641 7.48 -9.55 1.76
C GLN A 641 8.12 -9.74 3.15
N LEU A 642 7.62 -10.69 3.93
CA LEU A 642 8.24 -11.07 5.21
C LEU A 642 9.63 -11.68 4.96
N GLY A 643 9.75 -12.58 3.98
CA GLY A 643 11.03 -13.17 3.57
C GLY A 643 12.08 -12.14 3.15
N GLU A 644 11.70 -11.18 2.30
CA GLU A 644 12.59 -10.10 1.84
C GLU A 644 13.13 -9.24 3.00
N SER A 645 12.38 -9.15 4.10
CA SER A 645 12.83 -8.42 5.30
C SER A 645 13.78 -9.23 6.19
N LEU A 646 13.72 -10.56 6.12
CA LEU A 646 14.46 -11.48 6.99
C LEU A 646 15.74 -12.02 6.34
N CYS A 647 15.71 -12.25 5.03
CA CYS A 647 16.77 -12.93 4.28
C CYS A 647 17.34 -12.01 3.18
N THR A 648 18.65 -12.09 2.96
CA THR A 648 19.35 -11.39 1.87
C THR A 648 19.54 -12.24 0.61
N ASP A 649 19.30 -13.55 0.72
CA ASP A 649 19.46 -14.52 -0.37
C ASP A 649 18.27 -14.49 -1.34
N GLU A 650 18.49 -14.91 -2.59
CA GLU A 650 17.42 -15.02 -3.58
C GLU A 650 16.39 -16.07 -3.16
N LEU A 651 15.15 -15.63 -2.93
CA LEU A 651 14.04 -16.49 -2.52
C LEU A 651 13.45 -17.22 -3.73
N GLU A 652 13.18 -18.53 -3.60
CA GLU A 652 12.57 -19.34 -4.65
C GLU A 652 11.11 -18.92 -4.89
N MET A 653 10.42 -18.45 -3.84
CA MET A 653 9.05 -17.92 -3.94
C MET A 653 8.95 -16.55 -4.61
N SER A 654 10.04 -15.86 -4.91
CA SER A 654 10.00 -14.50 -5.51
C SER A 654 9.23 -14.44 -6.85
N GLY A 655 9.17 -15.55 -7.59
CA GLY A 655 8.43 -15.71 -8.85
C GLY A 655 6.99 -16.20 -8.73
N PHE A 656 6.37 -16.20 -7.54
CA PHE A 656 5.04 -16.80 -7.32
C PHE A 656 3.93 -16.19 -8.19
N TYR A 657 4.03 -14.90 -8.54
CA TYR A 657 3.02 -14.17 -9.30
C TYR A 657 2.72 -14.83 -10.66
N GLN A 658 3.73 -15.41 -11.31
CA GLN A 658 3.57 -16.10 -12.60
C GLN A 658 2.57 -17.27 -12.55
N TRP A 659 2.37 -17.86 -11.37
CA TRP A 659 1.43 -18.98 -11.21
C TRP A 659 -0.03 -18.53 -11.29
N PHE A 660 -0.28 -17.24 -11.05
CA PHE A 660 -1.62 -16.66 -10.98
C PHE A 660 -2.03 -15.91 -12.26
N GLU A 661 -1.16 -15.78 -13.26
CA GLU A 661 -1.41 -14.99 -14.48
C GLU A 661 -2.70 -15.40 -15.20
N THR A 662 -2.91 -16.70 -15.39
CA THR A 662 -4.13 -17.26 -15.98
C THR A 662 -5.35 -17.05 -15.10
N GLY A 663 -5.19 -17.14 -13.78
CA GLY A 663 -6.26 -16.91 -12.81
C GLY A 663 -6.72 -15.45 -12.76
N VAL A 664 -5.77 -14.50 -12.78
CA VAL A 664 -6.05 -13.05 -12.83
C VAL A 664 -6.70 -12.67 -14.15
N THR A 665 -6.20 -13.20 -15.28
CA THR A 665 -6.81 -12.97 -16.60
C THR A 665 -8.28 -13.39 -16.61
N HIS A 666 -8.55 -14.59 -16.09
CA HIS A 666 -9.91 -15.11 -15.99
C HIS A 666 -10.79 -14.31 -15.02
N TRP A 667 -10.22 -13.88 -13.89
CA TRP A 667 -10.94 -12.99 -12.96
C TRP A 667 -11.37 -11.70 -13.66
N LEU A 668 -10.49 -11.11 -14.48
CA LEU A 668 -10.84 -9.93 -15.26
C LEU A 668 -11.99 -10.21 -16.25
N ASP A 669 -11.99 -11.38 -16.91
CA ASP A 669 -13.11 -11.80 -17.79
C ASP A 669 -14.45 -11.92 -17.03
N ILE A 670 -14.41 -12.45 -15.80
CA ILE A 670 -15.62 -12.54 -14.95
C ILE A 670 -16.04 -11.15 -14.48
N SER A 671 -15.08 -10.30 -14.11
CA SER A 671 -15.32 -8.99 -13.52
C SER A 671 -16.11 -8.08 -14.44
N ILE A 672 -15.82 -8.08 -15.75
CA ILE A 672 -16.55 -7.29 -16.74
C ILE A 672 -18.01 -7.77 -16.88
N ILE A 673 -18.24 -9.09 -16.91
CA ILE A 673 -19.60 -9.64 -17.00
C ILE A 673 -20.42 -9.28 -15.76
N LYS A 674 -19.84 -9.40 -14.57
CA LYS A 674 -20.50 -9.03 -13.31
C LYS A 674 -20.71 -7.51 -13.19
N ALA A 675 -19.76 -6.69 -13.65
CA ALA A 675 -19.91 -5.24 -13.72
C ALA A 675 -21.09 -4.84 -14.64
N LEU A 676 -21.19 -5.42 -15.84
CA LEU A 676 -22.28 -5.15 -16.78
C LEU A 676 -23.64 -5.57 -16.23
N ASN A 677 -23.74 -6.74 -15.58
CA ASN A 677 -24.97 -7.18 -14.91
C ASN A 677 -25.41 -6.22 -13.80
N ARG A 678 -24.45 -5.74 -13.00
CA ARG A 678 -24.72 -4.81 -11.91
C ARG A 678 -25.13 -3.42 -12.43
N ILE A 679 -24.49 -2.95 -13.49
CA ILE A 679 -24.87 -1.71 -14.19
C ILE A 679 -26.31 -1.82 -14.70
N GLN A 680 -26.66 -2.93 -15.36
CA GLN A 680 -28.02 -3.15 -15.84
C GLN A 680 -29.05 -3.10 -14.69
N LYS A 681 -28.78 -3.80 -13.58
CA LYS A 681 -29.66 -3.74 -12.39
C LYS A 681 -29.73 -2.35 -11.77
N ALA A 682 -28.63 -1.62 -11.73
CA ALA A 682 -28.62 -0.24 -11.22
C ALA A 682 -29.53 0.66 -12.05
N ILE A 683 -29.53 0.53 -13.38
CA ILE A 683 -30.44 1.26 -14.28
C ILE A 683 -31.90 0.83 -14.09
N ASP A 684 -32.14 -0.47 -13.85
CA ASP A 684 -33.50 -1.00 -13.66
C ASP A 684 -34.12 -0.55 -12.32
N LEU A 685 -33.32 -0.46 -11.26
CA LEU A 685 -33.73 0.02 -9.93
C LEU A 685 -33.82 1.55 -9.84
N ASP A 686 -33.17 2.27 -10.75
CA ASP A 686 -33.15 3.73 -10.75
C ASP A 686 -34.56 4.30 -11.00
N GLN A 687 -34.98 5.16 -10.08
CA GLN A 687 -36.21 5.93 -10.19
C GLN A 687 -36.03 7.22 -11.00
N LEU A 688 -34.79 7.53 -11.42
CA LEU A 688 -34.39 8.76 -12.12
C LEU A 688 -34.79 10.01 -11.34
N VAL A 689 -34.38 10.03 -10.06
CA VAL A 689 -34.50 11.17 -9.16
C VAL A 689 -33.09 11.62 -8.79
N ALA A 690 -32.87 12.93 -8.69
CA ALA A 690 -31.59 13.48 -8.25
C ALA A 690 -31.18 12.91 -6.88
N VAL A 691 -29.90 12.56 -6.73
CA VAL A 691 -29.36 11.98 -5.48
C VAL A 691 -29.47 12.97 -4.30
N ASP A 692 -29.32 14.26 -4.56
CA ASP A 692 -29.42 15.35 -3.59
C ASP A 692 -29.80 16.66 -4.30
N GLU A 693 -30.26 17.67 -3.57
CA GLU A 693 -30.64 18.99 -4.13
C GLU A 693 -29.47 19.72 -4.80
N THR A 694 -28.23 19.31 -4.51
CA THR A 694 -27.00 19.92 -5.03
C THR A 694 -26.51 19.31 -6.35
N VAL A 695 -26.95 18.09 -6.68
CA VAL A 695 -26.42 17.33 -7.83
C VAL A 695 -27.53 16.96 -8.80
N LYS A 696 -27.25 17.07 -10.10
CA LYS A 696 -28.24 16.89 -11.16
C LYS A 696 -28.17 15.51 -11.83
N TYR A 697 -27.75 14.48 -11.08
CA TYR A 697 -27.65 13.08 -11.53
C TYR A 697 -28.32 12.15 -10.52
N SER A 698 -28.74 10.96 -10.97
CA SER A 698 -29.43 9.95 -10.16
C SER A 698 -28.50 8.84 -9.64
N SER A 699 -29.06 7.91 -8.87
CA SER A 699 -28.30 6.87 -8.15
C SER A 699 -27.55 5.90 -9.08
N SER A 700 -28.10 5.54 -10.25
CA SER A 700 -27.45 4.57 -11.14
C SER A 700 -26.08 4.99 -11.64
N ALA A 701 -25.85 6.30 -11.81
CA ALA A 701 -24.56 6.83 -12.24
C ALA A 701 -23.51 6.70 -11.12
N VAL A 702 -23.92 6.94 -9.88
CA VAL A 702 -23.07 6.76 -8.68
C VAL A 702 -22.76 5.29 -8.47
N ASP A 703 -23.76 4.42 -8.58
CA ASP A 703 -23.61 2.97 -8.43
C ASP A 703 -22.64 2.42 -9.49
N THR A 704 -22.71 2.91 -10.74
CA THR A 704 -21.78 2.54 -11.82
C THR A 704 -20.34 2.95 -11.51
N LEU A 705 -20.11 4.19 -11.07
CA LEU A 705 -18.77 4.65 -10.69
C LEU A 705 -18.23 3.90 -9.46
N SER A 706 -19.08 3.46 -8.54
CA SER A 706 -18.67 2.68 -7.38
C SER A 706 -17.99 1.36 -7.80
N ILE A 707 -18.47 0.72 -8.87
CA ILE A 707 -17.88 -0.50 -9.45
C ILE A 707 -16.48 -0.20 -9.99
N PHE A 708 -16.31 0.94 -10.68
CA PHE A 708 -15.01 1.36 -11.19
C PHE A 708 -14.01 1.50 -10.04
N TYR A 709 -14.39 2.19 -8.96
CA TYR A 709 -13.54 2.30 -7.77
C TYR A 709 -13.18 0.96 -7.13
N GLN A 710 -14.10 0.00 -7.09
CA GLN A 710 -13.81 -1.35 -6.58
C GLN A 710 -12.76 -2.06 -7.47
N ILE A 711 -12.85 -1.95 -8.79
CA ILE A 711 -11.86 -2.48 -9.74
C ILE A 711 -10.49 -1.79 -9.57
N LYS A 712 -10.48 -0.47 -9.33
CA LYS A 712 -9.23 0.26 -9.02
C LYS A 712 -8.57 -0.26 -7.74
N ILE A 713 -9.35 -0.46 -6.67
CA ILE A 713 -8.82 -0.98 -5.41
C ILE A 713 -8.22 -2.39 -5.61
N PHE A 714 -8.92 -3.25 -6.38
CA PHE A 714 -8.38 -4.55 -6.78
C PHE A 714 -7.03 -4.41 -7.47
N TRP A 715 -6.93 -3.55 -8.49
CA TRP A 715 -5.71 -3.34 -9.25
C TRP A 715 -4.54 -2.86 -8.37
N GLN A 716 -4.80 -1.87 -7.51
CA GLN A 716 -3.79 -1.32 -6.60
C GLN A 716 -3.27 -2.34 -5.60
N GLN A 717 -4.08 -3.33 -5.20
CA GLN A 717 -3.66 -4.37 -4.25
C GLN A 717 -2.98 -5.55 -4.92
N LEU A 718 -3.36 -5.85 -6.17
CA LEU A 718 -2.65 -6.81 -7.00
C LEU A 718 -1.18 -6.37 -7.08
N ASP A 719 -0.94 -5.08 -7.40
CA ASP A 719 0.39 -4.45 -7.47
C ASP A 719 1.40 -5.43 -8.10
N TRP A 720 1.10 -5.73 -9.36
CA TRP A 720 1.75 -6.77 -10.15
C TRP A 720 3.19 -6.37 -10.47
N PRO A 721 4.19 -7.21 -10.15
CA PRO A 721 5.60 -6.82 -10.23
C PRO A 721 6.14 -6.78 -11.67
N GLU A 722 5.61 -7.62 -12.56
CA GLU A 722 6.09 -7.69 -13.94
C GLU A 722 5.53 -6.56 -14.80
N VAL A 723 6.43 -5.82 -15.46
CA VAL A 723 6.08 -4.60 -16.21
C VAL A 723 5.18 -4.90 -17.43
N GLU A 724 5.49 -5.93 -18.21
CA GLU A 724 4.71 -6.29 -19.42
C GLU A 724 3.32 -6.86 -19.08
N GLY A 725 3.25 -7.73 -18.07
CA GLY A 725 1.98 -8.24 -17.54
C GLY A 725 1.13 -7.11 -16.95
N SER A 726 1.74 -6.18 -16.22
CA SER A 726 1.06 -5.02 -15.64
C SER A 726 0.42 -4.12 -16.70
N TYR A 727 1.13 -3.83 -17.79
CA TYR A 727 0.56 -3.11 -18.94
C TYR A 727 -0.62 -3.87 -19.56
N THR A 728 -0.49 -5.18 -19.76
CA THR A 728 -1.54 -6.00 -20.37
C THR A 728 -2.82 -5.99 -19.54
N PHE A 729 -2.70 -6.12 -18.21
CA PHE A 729 -3.85 -6.06 -17.30
C PHE A 729 -4.47 -4.67 -17.21
N ILE A 730 -3.66 -3.60 -17.12
CA ILE A 730 -4.21 -2.23 -17.15
C ILE A 730 -4.93 -1.95 -18.47
N ALA A 731 -4.33 -2.29 -19.61
CA ALA A 731 -4.93 -2.06 -20.91
C ALA A 731 -6.28 -2.78 -21.04
N LYS A 732 -6.37 -4.01 -20.52
CA LYS A 732 -7.62 -4.76 -20.43
C LYS A 732 -8.64 -4.08 -19.51
N ILE A 733 -8.25 -3.68 -18.29
CA ILE A 733 -9.12 -2.98 -17.34
C ILE A 733 -9.66 -1.69 -17.96
N VAL A 734 -8.82 -0.88 -18.60
CA VAL A 734 -9.25 0.37 -19.25
C VAL A 734 -10.23 0.10 -20.38
N ASN A 735 -9.95 -0.90 -21.23
CA ASN A 735 -10.87 -1.32 -22.28
C ASN A 735 -12.22 -1.77 -21.69
N ASP A 736 -12.20 -2.56 -20.62
CA ASP A 736 -13.40 -3.08 -19.96
C ASP A 736 -14.24 -1.95 -19.32
N LEU A 737 -13.58 -0.97 -18.70
CA LEU A 737 -14.25 0.24 -18.16
C LEU A 737 -14.87 1.09 -19.27
N CYS A 738 -14.15 1.28 -20.38
CA CYS A 738 -14.69 1.97 -21.57
C CYS A 738 -15.93 1.25 -22.11
N ARG A 739 -15.90 -0.09 -22.16
CA ARG A 739 -17.06 -0.91 -22.53
C ARG A 739 -18.24 -0.74 -21.57
N CYS A 740 -17.99 -0.69 -20.25
CA CYS A 740 -19.02 -0.41 -19.26
C CYS A 740 -19.68 0.97 -19.46
N CYS A 741 -18.90 2.00 -19.77
CA CYS A 741 -19.38 3.36 -20.03
C CYS A 741 -20.33 3.38 -21.25
N ILE A 742 -19.86 2.83 -22.39
CA ILE A 742 -20.66 2.71 -23.61
C ILE A 742 -21.96 1.90 -23.35
N PHE A 743 -21.86 0.79 -22.62
CA PHE A 743 -23.00 -0.03 -22.27
C PHE A 743 -24.01 0.72 -21.39
N TYR A 744 -23.55 1.49 -20.40
CA TYR A 744 -24.42 2.32 -19.57
C TYR A 744 -25.19 3.33 -20.43
N ALA A 745 -24.50 4.05 -21.32
CA ALA A 745 -25.12 5.04 -22.20
C ALA A 745 -26.21 4.41 -23.10
N GLN A 746 -25.92 3.28 -23.72
CA GLN A 746 -26.87 2.54 -24.57
C GLN A 746 -28.09 2.01 -23.79
N ARG A 747 -27.91 1.51 -22.57
CA ARG A 747 -29.02 0.99 -21.75
C ARG A 747 -29.86 2.11 -21.17
N MET A 748 -29.23 3.21 -20.75
CA MET A 748 -29.93 4.39 -20.25
C MET A 748 -30.77 5.06 -21.35
N SER A 749 -30.25 5.18 -22.59
CA SER A 749 -31.01 5.69 -23.73
C SER A 749 -32.28 4.87 -23.98
N GLN A 750 -32.15 3.55 -24.08
CA GLN A 750 -33.28 2.63 -24.24
C GLN A 750 -34.29 2.71 -23.09
N ARG A 751 -33.83 2.89 -21.85
CA ARG A 751 -34.70 2.98 -20.65
C ARG A 751 -35.59 4.21 -20.70
N VAL A 752 -35.00 5.35 -21.03
CA VAL A 752 -35.68 6.65 -21.07
C VAL A 752 -36.66 6.73 -22.24
N GLU A 753 -36.29 6.16 -23.39
CA GLU A 753 -37.21 6.02 -24.51
C GLU A 753 -38.47 5.22 -24.14
N LYS A 754 -38.32 4.10 -23.41
CA LYS A 754 -39.44 3.29 -22.93
C LYS A 754 -40.32 4.01 -21.89
N LEU A 755 -39.74 4.95 -21.13
CA LEU A 755 -40.47 5.75 -20.13
C LEU A 755 -41.29 6.89 -20.74
N THR A 756 -41.08 7.22 -22.01
CA THR A 756 -41.80 8.32 -22.68
C THR A 756 -43.32 8.16 -22.52
N LYS A 757 -43.95 9.05 -21.74
CA LYS A 757 -45.41 9.12 -21.64
C LYS A 757 -45.95 10.00 -22.77
N LEU A 758 -46.91 9.47 -23.53
CA LEU A 758 -47.74 10.26 -24.46
C LEU A 758 -48.94 10.79 -23.67
N GLY A 759 -49.23 12.10 -23.75
CA GLY A 759 -50.39 12.69 -23.05
C GLY A 759 -51.74 12.17 -23.56
N ASP A 760 -52.83 12.46 -22.81
CA ASP A 760 -54.21 11.92 -22.96
C ASP A 760 -54.83 11.98 -24.38
N ASN A 761 -54.25 12.72 -25.33
CA ASN A 761 -54.71 12.87 -26.72
C ASN A 761 -53.80 12.22 -27.78
N ASN A 762 -52.81 11.40 -27.40
CA ASN A 762 -51.88 10.71 -28.32
C ASN A 762 -51.08 11.63 -29.27
N LYS A 763 -50.92 12.92 -28.94
CA LYS A 763 -50.26 13.92 -29.82
C LYS A 763 -49.27 14.87 -29.13
N MET A 764 -49.22 14.92 -27.79
CA MET A 764 -48.42 15.91 -27.07
C MET A 764 -47.32 15.20 -26.26
N PHE A 765 -46.08 15.45 -26.64
CA PHE A 765 -44.89 15.07 -25.87
C PHE A 765 -44.72 16.06 -24.73
N ILE A 766 -44.68 15.57 -23.50
CA ILE A 766 -44.35 16.36 -22.31
C ILE A 766 -42.93 15.98 -21.92
N LEU A 767 -42.03 16.97 -21.90
CA LEU A 767 -40.68 16.75 -21.44
C LEU A 767 -40.71 16.49 -19.94
N SER A 768 -40.19 15.33 -19.54
CA SER A 768 -40.15 14.91 -18.15
C SER A 768 -38.73 15.03 -17.59
N GLU A 769 -38.60 15.20 -16.28
CA GLU A 769 -37.30 15.38 -15.61
C GLU A 769 -36.37 14.17 -15.81
N GLU A 770 -36.94 12.99 -15.99
CA GLU A 770 -36.23 11.73 -16.20
C GLU A 770 -35.34 11.76 -17.47
N TRP A 771 -35.76 12.46 -18.53
CA TRP A 771 -34.93 12.65 -19.73
C TRP A 771 -33.67 13.46 -19.43
N CYS A 772 -33.82 14.52 -18.62
CA CYS A 772 -32.73 15.43 -18.31
C CYS A 772 -31.71 14.77 -17.37
N LEU A 773 -32.21 14.06 -16.35
CA LEU A 773 -31.36 13.32 -15.41
C LEU A 773 -30.59 12.19 -16.12
N ALA A 774 -31.20 11.49 -17.07
CA ALA A 774 -30.49 10.49 -17.86
C ALA A 774 -29.35 11.07 -18.71
N ILE A 775 -29.59 12.21 -19.38
CA ILE A 775 -28.55 12.94 -20.13
C ILE A 775 -27.41 13.37 -19.20
N ASN A 776 -27.73 13.91 -18.03
CA ASN A 776 -26.73 14.30 -17.05
C ASN A 776 -25.97 13.10 -16.48
N ASN A 777 -26.62 11.96 -16.26
CA ASN A 777 -25.97 10.74 -15.79
C ASN A 777 -24.90 10.24 -16.76
N MET A 778 -25.26 10.15 -18.06
CA MET A 778 -24.32 9.76 -19.10
C MET A 778 -23.15 10.74 -19.18
N ASP A 779 -23.44 12.05 -19.13
CA ASP A 779 -22.38 13.06 -19.16
C ASP A 779 -21.51 13.05 -17.89
N TYR A 780 -22.07 12.73 -16.74
CA TYR A 780 -21.34 12.60 -15.48
C TYR A 780 -20.36 11.43 -15.49
N ILE A 781 -20.77 10.26 -15.99
CA ILE A 781 -19.87 9.11 -16.17
C ILE A 781 -18.77 9.45 -17.18
N ARG A 782 -19.15 10.05 -18.32
CA ARG A 782 -18.21 10.50 -19.37
C ARG A 782 -17.15 11.45 -18.85
N GLN A 783 -17.53 12.43 -18.03
CA GLN A 783 -16.60 13.40 -17.43
C GLN A 783 -15.72 12.78 -16.34
N SER A 784 -16.23 11.77 -15.63
CA SER A 784 -15.51 11.11 -14.54
C SER A 784 -14.47 10.10 -15.02
N LEU A 785 -14.69 9.47 -16.19
CA LEU A 785 -13.83 8.41 -16.73
C LEU A 785 -12.35 8.84 -16.91
N PRO A 786 -12.01 10.00 -17.51
CA PRO A 786 -10.61 10.41 -17.67
C PRO A 786 -9.88 10.61 -16.33
N SER A 787 -10.55 11.21 -15.34
CA SER A 787 -9.97 11.40 -14.00
C SER A 787 -9.71 10.05 -13.33
N PHE A 788 -10.68 9.15 -13.41
CA PHE A 788 -10.56 7.81 -12.86
C PHE A 788 -9.40 7.02 -13.48
N ILE A 789 -9.25 7.09 -14.81
CA ILE A 789 -8.17 6.42 -15.54
C ILE A 789 -6.80 6.96 -15.12
N LYS A 790 -6.67 8.27 -14.94
CA LYS A 790 -5.43 8.87 -14.43
C LYS A 790 -5.07 8.34 -13.04
N GLU A 791 -6.07 8.15 -12.19
CA GLU A 791 -5.88 7.59 -10.84
C GLU A 791 -5.55 6.08 -10.81
N LEU A 792 -5.77 5.33 -11.89
CA LEU A 792 -5.33 3.93 -12.02
C LEU A 792 -3.80 3.80 -12.08
N GLY A 793 -3.07 4.89 -12.30
CA GLY A 793 -1.60 4.90 -12.32
C GLY A 793 -1.00 4.42 -13.64
N ILE A 794 -1.72 4.60 -14.75
CA ILE A 794 -1.28 4.19 -16.09
C ILE A 794 0.04 4.85 -16.46
N ASP A 795 0.20 6.14 -16.16
CA ASP A 795 1.42 6.90 -16.43
C ASP A 795 2.67 6.26 -15.79
N ASN A 796 2.53 5.72 -14.57
CA ASN A 796 3.62 5.05 -13.86
C ASN A 796 3.98 3.71 -14.53
N VAL A 797 2.99 2.93 -14.96
CA VAL A 797 3.24 1.65 -15.64
C VAL A 797 3.87 1.87 -17.02
N ILE A 798 3.41 2.89 -17.76
CA ILE A 798 4.00 3.27 -19.06
C ILE A 798 5.43 3.78 -18.87
N GLN A 799 5.70 4.58 -17.83
CA GLN A 799 7.06 5.02 -17.52
C GLN A 799 7.99 3.82 -17.26
N LYS A 800 7.56 2.89 -16.39
CA LYS A 800 8.32 1.65 -16.12
C LYS A 800 8.53 0.80 -17.38
N LEU A 801 7.56 0.76 -18.29
CA LEU A 801 7.68 0.07 -19.58
C LEU A 801 8.72 0.74 -20.50
N GLY A 802 8.77 2.08 -20.50
CA GLY A 802 9.78 2.84 -21.22
C GLY A 802 11.21 2.59 -20.72
N GLU A 803 11.37 2.46 -19.40
CA GLU A 803 12.63 2.11 -18.73
C GLU A 803 13.08 0.67 -19.04
N TYR A 804 12.13 -0.28 -19.15
CA TYR A 804 12.42 -1.70 -19.43
C TYR A 804 12.67 -2.00 -20.92
N ARG A 805 11.96 -1.31 -21.83
CA ARG A 805 12.12 -1.47 -23.29
C ARG A 805 12.72 -0.23 -23.93
N THR A 806 11.90 0.53 -24.67
CA THR A 806 12.30 1.78 -25.32
C THR A 806 11.18 2.81 -25.20
N ASN A 807 11.55 4.09 -25.09
CA ASN A 807 10.58 5.19 -24.99
C ASN A 807 9.59 5.20 -26.18
N LEU A 808 10.03 4.81 -27.39
CA LEU A 808 9.16 4.77 -28.57
C LEU A 808 8.06 3.70 -28.46
N GLU A 809 8.34 2.56 -27.84
CA GLU A 809 7.33 1.52 -27.61
C GLU A 809 6.35 1.94 -26.50
N ALA A 810 6.85 2.56 -25.43
CA ALA A 810 6.01 3.13 -24.38
C ALA A 810 5.07 4.22 -24.93
N ASP A 811 5.56 5.10 -25.81
CA ASP A 811 4.76 6.14 -26.47
C ASP A 811 3.65 5.54 -27.36
N ARG A 812 3.94 4.42 -28.06
CA ARG A 812 2.93 3.69 -28.85
C ARG A 812 1.87 3.03 -27.99
N CYS A 813 2.28 2.42 -26.88
CA CYS A 813 1.40 1.83 -25.89
C CYS A 813 0.48 2.88 -25.26
N SER A 814 1.03 4.04 -24.87
CA SER A 814 0.27 5.20 -24.40
C SER A 814 -0.75 5.67 -25.44
N SER A 815 -0.31 5.84 -26.68
CA SER A 815 -1.18 6.27 -27.79
C SER A 815 -2.33 5.29 -28.03
N THR A 816 -2.10 3.98 -27.87
CA THR A 816 -3.13 2.95 -28.04
C THR A 816 -4.20 3.04 -26.95
N ILE A 817 -3.80 3.19 -25.68
CA ILE A 817 -4.74 3.35 -24.56
C ILE A 817 -5.52 4.66 -24.72
N HIS A 818 -4.86 5.78 -25.04
CA HIS A 818 -5.53 7.05 -25.28
C HIS A 818 -6.53 6.96 -26.43
N ALA A 819 -6.21 6.27 -27.52
CA ALA A 819 -7.13 6.08 -28.63
C ALA A 819 -8.40 5.29 -28.23
N VAL A 820 -8.27 4.27 -27.38
CA VAL A 820 -9.43 3.52 -26.85
C VAL A 820 -10.32 4.42 -25.99
N ILE A 821 -9.72 5.25 -25.14
CA ILE A 821 -10.45 6.16 -24.26
C ILE A 821 -11.17 7.24 -25.07
N GLU A 822 -10.48 7.90 -25.99
CA GLU A 822 -11.08 8.94 -26.85
C GLU A 822 -12.23 8.38 -27.68
N ASN A 823 -12.08 7.18 -28.24
CA ASN A 823 -13.16 6.51 -28.99
C ASN A 823 -14.39 6.25 -28.12
N ALA A 824 -14.19 5.80 -26.87
CA ALA A 824 -15.29 5.59 -25.94
C ALA A 824 -15.99 6.89 -25.54
N LEU A 825 -15.23 7.94 -25.23
CA LEU A 825 -15.76 9.26 -24.89
C LEU A 825 -16.52 9.91 -26.06
N ASP A 826 -16.01 9.74 -27.28
CA ASP A 826 -16.68 10.19 -28.50
C ASP A 826 -17.97 9.41 -28.76
N THR A 827 -17.95 8.08 -28.53
CA THR A 827 -19.15 7.24 -28.65
C THR A 827 -20.23 7.64 -27.65
N GLU A 828 -19.88 7.87 -26.39
CA GLU A 828 -20.82 8.37 -25.39
C GLU A 828 -21.32 9.78 -25.72
N ARG A 829 -20.44 10.67 -26.19
CA ARG A 829 -20.83 12.01 -26.62
C ARG A 829 -21.85 11.95 -27.77
N ASN A 830 -21.63 11.06 -28.74
CA ASN A 830 -22.57 10.87 -29.85
C ASN A 830 -23.92 10.32 -29.36
N GLN A 831 -23.93 9.40 -28.40
CA GLN A 831 -25.17 8.92 -27.77
C GLN A 831 -25.93 10.04 -27.03
N ILE A 832 -25.21 10.92 -26.32
CA ILE A 832 -25.81 12.08 -25.66
C ILE A 832 -26.44 13.03 -26.70
N VAL A 833 -25.73 13.30 -27.79
CA VAL A 833 -26.23 14.14 -28.89
C VAL A 833 -27.46 13.51 -29.54
N GLU A 834 -27.43 12.20 -29.81
CA GLU A 834 -28.56 11.44 -30.35
C GLU A 834 -29.82 11.55 -29.46
N LEU A 835 -29.67 11.41 -28.13
CA LEU A 835 -30.77 11.64 -27.19
C LEU A 835 -31.31 13.07 -27.23
N ILE A 836 -30.43 14.07 -27.29
CA ILE A 836 -30.81 15.49 -27.38
C ILE A 836 -31.62 15.72 -28.66
N GLU A 837 -31.17 15.17 -29.79
CA GLU A 837 -31.89 15.25 -31.07
C GLU A 837 -33.26 14.55 -31.00
N ILE A 838 -33.34 13.37 -30.36
CA ILE A 838 -34.62 12.67 -30.14
C ILE A 838 -35.59 13.51 -29.32
N VAL A 839 -35.12 14.20 -28.28
CA VAL A 839 -35.95 15.12 -27.48
C VAL A 839 -36.44 16.28 -28.34
N ALA A 840 -35.55 16.95 -29.07
CA ALA A 840 -35.92 18.05 -29.95
C ALA A 840 -36.94 17.61 -31.02
N HIS A 841 -36.72 16.45 -31.64
CA HIS A 841 -37.62 15.89 -32.64
C HIS A 841 -38.99 15.51 -32.05
N LYS A 842 -39.04 15.00 -30.82
CA LYS A 842 -40.31 14.73 -30.11
C LYS A 842 -41.07 16.00 -29.72
N MET A 843 -40.38 17.12 -29.53
CA MET A 843 -40.99 18.44 -29.29
C MET A 843 -41.50 19.10 -30.59
N ALA A 844 -41.05 18.66 -31.76
CA ALA A 844 -41.40 19.25 -33.05
C ALA A 844 -42.91 19.18 -33.40
N PRO A 845 -43.66 18.06 -33.21
CA PRO A 845 -45.07 17.99 -33.58
C PRO A 845 -45.98 18.96 -32.80
N PRO A 846 -45.88 19.11 -31.45
CA PRO A 846 -46.55 20.16 -30.70
C PRO A 846 -46.23 21.56 -31.22
N MET A 847 -44.94 21.87 -31.42
CA MET A 847 -44.50 23.17 -31.92
C MET A 847 -45.11 23.48 -33.29
N LYS A 848 -45.11 22.52 -34.21
CA LYS A 848 -45.69 22.64 -35.55
C LYS A 848 -47.20 22.86 -35.52
N LEU A 849 -47.91 22.15 -34.64
CA LEU A 849 -49.36 22.30 -34.48
C LEU A 849 -49.71 23.72 -34.02
N TYR A 850 -49.09 24.18 -32.93
CA TYR A 850 -49.40 25.51 -32.39
C TYR A 850 -48.94 26.65 -33.30
N LEU A 851 -47.80 26.51 -33.99
CA LEU A 851 -47.37 27.47 -35.00
C LEU A 851 -48.35 27.58 -36.17
N ALA A 852 -48.90 26.45 -36.63
CA ALA A 852 -49.89 26.43 -37.69
C ALA A 852 -51.21 27.07 -37.25
N GLU A 853 -51.70 26.73 -36.05
CA GLU A 853 -52.94 27.29 -35.48
C GLU A 853 -52.80 28.79 -35.19
N GLY A 854 -51.67 29.23 -34.63
CA GLY A 854 -51.39 30.64 -34.36
C GLY A 854 -51.33 31.50 -35.62
N ALA A 855 -50.83 30.95 -36.73
CA ALA A 855 -50.79 31.66 -38.00
C ALA A 855 -52.16 31.74 -38.69
N GLU A 856 -53.11 30.83 -38.41
CA GLU A 856 -54.44 30.79 -39.05
C GLU A 856 -55.45 31.81 -38.50
N VAL A 857 -55.27 32.36 -37.29
CA VAL A 857 -56.29 33.17 -36.62
C VAL A 857 -56.11 34.67 -36.89
N LEU A 858 -57.17 35.30 -37.44
CA LEU A 858 -57.22 36.73 -37.86
C LEU A 858 -57.68 37.71 -36.76
N HIS A 859 -57.90 37.25 -35.51
CA HIS A 859 -58.48 38.07 -34.43
C HIS A 859 -57.61 38.10 -33.16
N LYS A 860 -57.62 39.25 -32.49
CA LYS A 860 -56.75 39.69 -31.37
C LYS A 860 -56.83 38.90 -30.04
N ASP A 861 -57.56 37.79 -29.96
CA ASP A 861 -57.79 37.05 -28.71
C ASP A 861 -57.27 35.59 -28.80
N SER A 862 -55.98 35.40 -29.10
CA SER A 862 -55.42 34.08 -29.46
C SER A 862 -54.88 33.27 -28.28
N ASN A 863 -55.68 32.32 -27.77
CA ASN A 863 -55.27 31.34 -26.75
C ASN A 863 -54.21 30.34 -27.28
N SER A 864 -54.10 30.12 -28.59
CA SER A 864 -53.18 29.12 -29.19
C SER A 864 -51.70 29.54 -29.15
N MET A 865 -51.40 30.85 -29.28
CA MET A 865 -50.04 31.36 -29.14
C MET A 865 -49.58 31.35 -27.68
N ASP A 866 -50.49 31.71 -26.77
CA ASP A 866 -50.25 31.60 -25.33
C ASP A 866 -50.02 30.14 -24.93
N GLN A 867 -50.74 29.18 -25.53
CA GLN A 867 -50.48 27.74 -25.31
C GLN A 867 -49.11 27.27 -25.79
N LEU A 868 -48.61 27.78 -26.92
CA LEU A 868 -47.24 27.49 -27.37
C LEU A 868 -46.19 28.06 -26.43
N MET A 869 -46.37 29.30 -26.02
CA MET A 869 -45.47 29.96 -25.09
C MET A 869 -45.47 29.26 -23.73
N MET A 870 -46.64 28.89 -23.19
CA MET A 870 -46.75 28.11 -21.96
C MET A 870 -46.08 26.73 -22.08
N TYR A 871 -46.24 26.05 -23.23
CA TYR A 871 -45.60 24.76 -23.47
C TYR A 871 -44.06 24.89 -23.54
N LEU A 872 -43.55 25.87 -24.28
CA LEU A 872 -42.13 26.14 -24.40
C LEU A 872 -41.53 26.62 -23.07
N GLU A 873 -42.22 27.51 -22.36
CA GLU A 873 -41.79 28.01 -21.05
C GLU A 873 -41.72 26.87 -20.03
N SER A 874 -42.77 26.05 -19.93
CA SER A 874 -42.75 24.87 -19.03
C SER A 874 -41.67 23.87 -19.42
N SER A 875 -41.43 23.64 -20.71
CA SER A 875 -40.40 22.69 -21.15
C SER A 875 -38.99 23.23 -20.94
N LEU A 876 -38.77 24.52 -21.24
CA LEU A 876 -37.47 25.19 -21.06
C LEU A 876 -37.14 25.39 -19.58
N ASP A 877 -38.13 25.64 -18.71
CA ASP A 877 -37.93 25.71 -17.27
C ASP A 877 -37.46 24.36 -16.71
N THR A 878 -38.10 23.26 -17.10
CA THR A 878 -37.62 21.91 -16.76
C THR A 878 -36.20 21.67 -17.26
N LEU A 879 -35.90 22.00 -18.53
CA LEU A 879 -34.55 21.86 -19.11
C LEU A 879 -33.51 22.68 -18.34
N TYR A 880 -33.81 23.94 -18.01
CA TYR A 880 -32.89 24.85 -17.34
C TYR A 880 -32.62 24.42 -15.89
N ASN A 881 -33.68 24.03 -15.17
CA ASN A 881 -33.56 23.63 -13.77
C ASN A 881 -32.85 22.29 -13.62
N THR A 882 -33.04 21.35 -14.55
CA THR A 882 -32.53 19.98 -14.42
C THR A 882 -31.28 19.66 -15.23
N LEU A 883 -31.04 20.22 -16.42
CA LEU A 883 -29.83 19.94 -17.20
C LEU A 883 -28.61 20.72 -16.71
N ASN A 884 -27.42 20.21 -17.04
CA ASN A 884 -26.15 20.94 -16.92
C ASN A 884 -26.02 22.03 -18.01
N GLU A 885 -25.30 23.11 -17.73
CA GLU A 885 -25.18 24.28 -18.63
C GLU A 885 -24.76 23.92 -20.06
N VAL A 886 -23.80 23.00 -20.21
CA VAL A 886 -23.29 22.57 -21.53
C VAL A 886 -24.37 21.81 -22.32
N ASN A 887 -25.10 20.91 -21.67
CA ASN A 887 -26.15 20.13 -22.33
C ASN A 887 -27.40 20.98 -22.55
N PHE A 888 -27.68 21.95 -21.67
CA PHE A 888 -28.72 22.96 -21.87
C PHE A 888 -28.45 23.82 -23.12
N GLY A 889 -27.21 24.25 -23.33
CA GLY A 889 -26.83 24.95 -24.56
C GLY A 889 -27.07 24.10 -25.81
N ARG A 890 -26.61 22.85 -25.81
CA ARG A 890 -26.77 21.91 -26.93
C ARG A 890 -28.22 21.61 -27.27
N ILE A 891 -29.07 21.36 -26.26
CA ILE A 891 -30.49 21.09 -26.49
C ILE A 891 -31.23 22.33 -26.98
N LEU A 892 -30.85 23.53 -26.52
CA LEU A 892 -31.43 24.78 -26.99
C LEU A 892 -31.10 25.01 -28.47
N GLU A 893 -29.86 24.75 -28.88
CA GLU A 893 -29.44 24.79 -30.29
C GLU A 893 -30.20 23.76 -31.15
N SER A 894 -30.34 22.52 -30.66
CA SER A 894 -31.07 21.46 -31.36
C SER A 894 -32.56 21.79 -31.52
N ILE A 895 -33.22 22.28 -30.46
CA ILE A 895 -34.62 22.74 -30.50
C ILE A 895 -34.76 23.90 -31.48
N TRP A 896 -33.82 24.85 -31.49
CA TRP A 896 -33.85 25.99 -32.41
C TRP A 896 -33.69 25.58 -33.87
N SER A 897 -32.83 24.61 -34.15
CA SER A 897 -32.65 24.03 -35.49
C SER A 897 -33.95 23.40 -35.99
N GLU A 898 -34.58 22.54 -35.18
CA GLU A 898 -35.87 21.92 -35.50
C GLU A 898 -36.99 22.95 -35.70
N LEU A 899 -37.07 23.97 -34.83
CA LEU A 899 -38.02 25.06 -35.01
C LEU A 899 -37.81 25.80 -36.34
N SER A 900 -36.57 26.05 -36.72
CA SER A 900 -36.22 26.72 -37.99
C SER A 900 -36.65 25.90 -39.20
N ILE A 901 -36.47 24.58 -39.14
CA ILE A 901 -36.94 23.63 -40.18
C ILE A 901 -38.47 23.64 -40.26
N ILE A 902 -39.17 23.54 -39.11
CA ILE A 902 -40.62 23.59 -39.04
C ILE A 902 -41.16 24.89 -39.64
N LEU A 903 -40.54 26.02 -39.33
CA LEU A 903 -40.90 27.33 -39.88
C LEU A 903 -40.69 27.39 -41.38
N TYR A 904 -39.56 26.91 -41.88
CA TYR A 904 -39.29 26.83 -43.32
C TYR A 904 -40.35 25.97 -44.05
N ASP A 905 -40.65 24.79 -43.51
CA ASP A 905 -41.68 23.88 -44.03
C ASP A 905 -43.07 24.48 -44.00
N LEU A 906 -43.42 25.18 -42.92
CA LEU A 906 -44.70 25.89 -42.81
C LEU A 906 -44.79 26.99 -43.87
N ILE A 907 -43.72 27.76 -44.08
CA ILE A 907 -43.68 28.79 -45.13
C ILE A 907 -43.82 28.14 -46.50
N GLN A 908 -43.05 27.10 -46.81
CA GLN A 908 -43.08 26.44 -48.12
C GLN A 908 -44.42 25.74 -48.41
N SER A 909 -44.96 24.99 -47.45
CA SER A 909 -46.25 24.33 -47.59
C SER A 909 -47.42 25.32 -47.70
N ASN A 910 -47.36 26.45 -47.00
CA ASN A 910 -48.40 27.47 -47.05
C ASN A 910 -48.22 28.46 -48.20
N LEU A 911 -47.01 28.56 -48.77
CA LEU A 911 -46.81 29.08 -50.12
C LEU A 911 -47.68 28.24 -51.03
N ASP A 912 -47.41 26.96 -51.27
CA ASP A 912 -48.18 26.12 -52.21
C ASP A 912 -49.72 26.18 -52.04
N LYS A 913 -50.22 26.36 -50.81
CA LYS A 913 -51.66 26.48 -50.48
C LYS A 913 -52.30 27.86 -50.75
N ARG A 914 -51.55 28.85 -51.26
CA ARG A 914 -52.06 30.18 -51.69
C ARG A 914 -52.75 30.98 -50.59
N ARG A 915 -52.14 31.03 -49.39
CA ARG A 915 -52.66 31.78 -48.24
C ARG A 915 -52.52 33.31 -48.41
N PRO A 916 -53.37 34.12 -47.75
CA PRO A 916 -53.36 35.58 -47.87
C PRO A 916 -52.14 36.24 -47.19
N PRO A 917 -51.74 37.47 -47.58
CA PRO A 917 -50.59 38.18 -46.98
C PRO A 917 -50.68 38.36 -45.46
N ALA A 918 -51.90 38.48 -44.91
CA ALA A 918 -52.13 38.58 -43.46
C ALA A 918 -51.61 37.35 -42.68
N TYR A 919 -51.66 36.16 -43.28
CA TYR A 919 -51.13 34.93 -42.68
C TYR A 919 -49.60 34.99 -42.52
N PHE A 920 -48.89 35.41 -43.57
CA PHE A 920 -47.43 35.56 -43.53
C PHE A 920 -46.99 36.70 -42.62
N LYS A 921 -47.81 37.76 -42.49
CA LYS A 921 -47.58 38.83 -41.51
C LYS A 921 -47.67 38.32 -40.07
N ASN A 922 -48.72 37.56 -39.74
CA ASN A 922 -48.87 36.96 -38.40
C ASN A 922 -47.72 35.99 -38.10
N LEU A 923 -47.34 35.15 -39.06
CA LEU A 923 -46.22 34.22 -38.92
C LEU A 923 -44.88 34.96 -38.70
N LYS A 924 -44.70 36.12 -39.35
CA LYS A 924 -43.54 36.99 -39.13
C LYS A 924 -43.52 37.61 -37.72
N GLU A 925 -44.66 38.09 -37.23
CA GLU A 925 -44.78 38.62 -35.86
C GLU A 925 -44.51 37.53 -34.81
N THR A 926 -45.00 36.30 -35.05
CA THR A 926 -44.71 35.12 -34.23
C THR A 926 -43.22 34.78 -34.23
N LEU A 927 -42.57 34.76 -35.41
CA LEU A 927 -41.14 34.52 -35.54
C LEU A 927 -40.31 35.56 -34.77
N GLN A 928 -40.70 36.84 -34.81
CA GLN A 928 -40.00 37.90 -34.07
C GLN A 928 -40.10 37.72 -32.56
N THR A 929 -41.29 37.35 -32.06
CA THR A 929 -41.49 37.05 -30.63
C THR A 929 -40.66 35.85 -30.20
N MET A 930 -40.60 34.78 -31.00
CA MET A 930 -39.78 33.60 -30.72
C MET A 930 -38.29 33.92 -30.71
N ILE A 931 -37.78 34.68 -31.70
CA ILE A 931 -36.37 35.11 -31.72
C ILE A 931 -36.03 35.91 -30.46
N TYR A 932 -36.95 36.76 -29.99
CA TYR A 932 -36.75 37.51 -28.75
C TYR A 932 -36.66 36.60 -27.52
N CYS A 933 -37.51 35.57 -27.43
CA CYS A 933 -37.49 34.60 -26.34
C CYS A 933 -36.22 33.73 -26.30
N PHE A 934 -35.70 33.32 -27.46
CA PHE A 934 -34.48 32.49 -27.54
C PHE A 934 -33.17 33.31 -27.44
N LYS A 935 -33.19 34.62 -27.73
CA LYS A 935 -32.01 35.52 -27.66
C LYS A 935 -31.52 35.87 -26.24
N MET A 936 -32.15 35.34 -25.19
CA MET A 936 -31.63 35.43 -23.82
C MET A 936 -30.43 34.50 -23.57
N GLY A 937 -30.17 33.52 -24.46
CA GLY A 937 -28.92 32.76 -24.51
C GLY A 937 -28.04 33.26 -25.66
N ASN A 938 -26.71 33.24 -25.47
CA ASN A 938 -25.68 33.64 -26.45
C ASN A 938 -25.61 32.70 -27.68
N VAL A 939 -26.74 32.36 -28.29
CA VAL A 939 -26.82 31.48 -29.46
C VAL A 939 -26.46 32.29 -30.70
N GLU A 940 -25.33 31.96 -31.33
CA GLU A 940 -25.04 32.37 -32.71
C GLU A 940 -26.05 31.66 -33.62
N THR A 941 -27.24 32.24 -33.77
CA THR A 941 -28.27 31.74 -34.68
C THR A 941 -27.70 31.70 -36.10
N ASP A 942 -27.83 30.57 -36.79
CA ASP A 942 -27.49 30.39 -38.20
C ASP A 942 -28.05 31.56 -39.04
N VAL A 943 -27.19 32.53 -39.33
CA VAL A 943 -27.58 33.86 -39.83
C VAL A 943 -28.17 33.74 -41.24
N ASP A 944 -27.80 32.69 -41.99
CA ASP A 944 -28.16 32.49 -43.38
C ASP A 944 -29.58 31.92 -43.58
N ILE A 945 -29.97 30.92 -42.80
CA ILE A 945 -31.33 30.34 -42.88
C ILE A 945 -32.35 31.35 -42.38
N LEU A 946 -32.04 32.02 -41.28
CA LEU A 946 -32.93 32.98 -40.65
C LEU A 946 -33.09 34.27 -41.49
N SER A 947 -32.01 34.74 -42.12
CA SER A 947 -32.08 35.84 -43.09
C SER A 947 -32.87 35.45 -44.33
N THR A 948 -32.69 34.24 -44.86
CA THR A 948 -33.46 33.74 -46.02
C THR A 948 -34.95 33.62 -45.71
N ILE A 949 -35.30 33.05 -44.55
CA ILE A 949 -36.69 32.96 -44.06
C ILE A 949 -37.30 34.35 -43.90
N LYS A 950 -36.55 35.29 -43.33
CA LYS A 950 -36.99 36.68 -43.11
C LYS A 950 -37.20 37.43 -44.43
N ILE A 951 -36.27 37.35 -45.38
CA ILE A 951 -36.39 37.98 -46.71
C ILE A 951 -37.60 37.44 -47.47
N ARG A 952 -37.82 36.11 -47.44
CA ARG A 952 -39.01 35.51 -48.05
C ARG A 952 -40.29 35.96 -47.37
N LEU A 953 -40.37 35.86 -46.03
CA LEU A 953 -41.54 36.35 -45.27
C LEU A 953 -41.83 37.83 -45.57
N ASP A 954 -40.80 38.67 -45.66
CA ASP A 954 -40.93 40.09 -45.99
C ASP A 954 -41.53 40.28 -47.39
N ALA A 955 -41.06 39.55 -48.40
CA ALA A 955 -41.60 39.62 -49.75
C ALA A 955 -43.07 39.14 -49.83
N TYR A 956 -43.43 38.06 -49.14
CA TYR A 956 -44.79 37.49 -49.21
C TYR A 956 -45.81 38.19 -48.29
N ALA A 957 -45.37 38.91 -47.25
CA ALA A 957 -46.22 39.67 -46.34
C ALA A 957 -46.66 41.05 -46.88
N LEU A 958 -46.02 41.57 -47.93
CA LEU A 958 -46.38 42.87 -48.54
C LEU A 958 -47.73 42.84 -49.27
N GLU A 959 -48.43 43.97 -49.36
CA GLU A 959 -49.62 44.06 -50.20
C GLU A 959 -49.25 44.09 -51.70
N THR A 960 -50.20 43.77 -52.59
CA THR A 960 -49.92 43.64 -54.03
C THR A 960 -49.46 44.96 -54.64
N ALA A 961 -50.00 46.06 -54.11
CA ALA A 961 -49.60 47.42 -54.41
C ALA A 961 -48.10 47.68 -54.15
N ASP A 962 -47.64 47.30 -52.97
CA ASP A 962 -46.28 47.56 -52.50
C ASP A 962 -45.27 46.63 -53.17
N LEU A 963 -45.66 45.38 -53.46
CA LEU A 963 -44.85 44.46 -54.27
C LEU A 963 -44.62 44.96 -55.71
N ILE A 964 -45.65 45.50 -56.35
CA ILE A 964 -45.50 46.11 -57.68
C ILE A 964 -44.58 47.34 -57.59
N HIS A 965 -44.65 48.09 -56.50
CA HIS A 965 -43.76 49.22 -56.29
C HIS A 965 -42.30 48.78 -56.11
N GLN A 966 -42.06 47.76 -55.29
CA GLN A 966 -40.74 47.15 -55.06
C GLN A 966 -40.11 46.65 -56.37
N TYR A 967 -40.90 46.01 -57.24
CA TYR A 967 -40.44 45.60 -58.57
C TYR A 967 -39.90 46.78 -59.39
N TYR A 968 -40.57 47.95 -59.37
CA TYR A 968 -40.11 49.11 -60.12
C TYR A 968 -38.86 49.75 -59.51
N ILE A 969 -38.66 49.65 -58.20
CA ILE A 969 -37.43 50.08 -57.53
C ILE A 969 -36.25 49.20 -57.98
N GLU A 970 -36.40 47.87 -57.97
CA GLU A 970 -35.38 46.93 -58.48
C GLU A 970 -35.00 47.24 -59.94
N ARG A 971 -35.99 47.62 -60.77
CA ARG A 971 -35.76 48.01 -62.17
C ARG A 971 -35.02 49.33 -62.32
N LEU A 972 -35.25 50.31 -61.44
CA LEU A 972 -34.49 51.56 -61.42
C LEU A 972 -33.01 51.28 -61.09
N GLU A 973 -32.73 50.44 -60.10
CA GLU A 973 -31.36 50.04 -59.75
C GLU A 973 -30.67 49.32 -60.92
N TYR A 974 -31.38 48.39 -61.57
CA TYR A 974 -30.88 47.72 -62.77
C TYR A 974 -30.53 48.72 -63.89
N GLN A 975 -31.36 49.74 -64.11
CA GLN A 975 -31.09 50.79 -65.10
C GLN A 975 -29.84 51.60 -64.75
N LYS A 976 -29.63 51.96 -63.47
CA LYS A 976 -28.44 52.72 -63.03
C LYS A 976 -27.15 51.91 -63.22
N ASN A 977 -27.22 50.59 -63.08
CA ASN A 977 -26.07 49.69 -63.19
C ASN A 977 -25.73 49.27 -64.64
N GLN A 978 -26.54 49.66 -65.64
CA GLN A 978 -26.28 49.34 -67.05
C GLN A 978 -25.49 50.46 -67.77
N PRO A 979 -24.25 50.19 -68.23
CA PRO A 979 -23.41 51.21 -68.89
C PRO A 979 -23.78 51.46 -70.37
N LEU A 980 -24.48 50.54 -71.04
CA LEU A 980 -24.83 50.61 -72.47
C LEU A 980 -26.31 50.26 -72.65
N SER A 981 -27.06 51.11 -73.39
CA SER A 981 -28.43 50.79 -73.79
C SER A 981 -28.49 50.32 -75.25
N PRO A 982 -28.94 49.07 -75.51
CA PRO A 982 -29.19 48.60 -76.88
C PRO A 982 -30.49 49.15 -77.49
N PHE A 983 -31.36 49.79 -76.69
CA PHE A 983 -32.69 50.26 -77.12
C PHE A 983 -32.78 51.79 -77.29
N GLY A 984 -31.69 52.50 -76.96
CA GLY A 984 -31.56 53.95 -77.10
C GLY A 984 -31.52 54.71 -75.77
N GLN A 985 -31.42 56.01 -75.84
CA GLN A 985 -31.35 56.89 -74.67
C GLN A 985 -32.47 57.93 -74.73
N LEU A 986 -33.00 58.30 -73.56
CA LEU A 986 -34.00 59.36 -73.41
C LEU A 986 -33.39 60.51 -72.61
N THR A 987 -33.45 61.73 -73.15
CA THR A 987 -33.06 62.95 -72.45
C THR A 987 -34.30 63.71 -71.99
N ILE A 988 -34.38 63.98 -70.69
CA ILE A 988 -35.43 64.80 -70.09
C ILE A 988 -34.84 65.96 -69.30
N ARG A 989 -35.67 66.93 -68.97
CA ARG A 989 -35.42 67.94 -67.93
C ARG A 989 -36.67 68.06 -67.10
N ALA A 990 -36.54 68.16 -65.78
CA ALA A 990 -37.68 68.40 -64.92
C ALA A 990 -37.37 69.44 -63.83
N GLU A 991 -38.38 70.21 -63.46
CA GLU A 991 -38.30 71.25 -62.42
C GLU A 991 -39.52 71.12 -61.51
N PHE A 992 -39.32 71.11 -60.19
CA PHE A 992 -40.43 71.15 -59.24
C PHE A 992 -40.80 72.60 -58.94
N THR A 993 -42.09 72.85 -58.87
CA THR A 993 -42.67 74.10 -58.37
C THR A 993 -43.54 73.79 -57.16
N ASP A 994 -43.95 74.80 -56.39
CA ASP A 994 -44.71 74.65 -55.14
C ASP A 994 -45.96 73.77 -55.23
N SER A 995 -46.54 73.57 -56.43
CA SER A 995 -47.73 72.74 -56.65
C SER A 995 -47.74 71.93 -57.95
N SER A 996 -46.63 71.91 -58.71
CA SER A 996 -46.57 71.18 -59.98
C SER A 996 -45.17 70.71 -60.35
N LEU A 997 -45.09 69.60 -61.10
CA LEU A 997 -43.88 69.12 -61.75
C LEU A 997 -43.92 69.55 -63.23
N LEU A 998 -42.94 70.35 -63.63
CA LEU A 998 -42.72 70.75 -65.01
C LEU A 998 -41.77 69.75 -65.66
N LEU A 999 -42.28 68.92 -66.57
CA LEU A 999 -41.52 67.86 -67.22
C LEU A 999 -41.33 68.20 -68.70
N THR A 1000 -40.08 68.46 -69.10
CA THR A 1000 -39.68 68.64 -70.49
C THR A 1000 -39.07 67.35 -71.05
N ILE A 1001 -39.67 66.78 -72.10
CA ILE A 1001 -39.13 65.65 -72.85
C ILE A 1001 -38.40 66.22 -74.08
N LEU A 1002 -37.06 66.16 -74.07
CA LEU A 1002 -36.22 66.82 -75.06
C LEU A 1002 -36.05 65.96 -76.32
N ASN A 1003 -35.30 64.85 -76.21
CA ASN A 1003 -35.02 63.97 -77.33
C ASN A 1003 -34.84 62.52 -76.89
N ALA A 1004 -35.00 61.61 -77.84
CA ALA A 1004 -34.45 60.27 -77.72
C ALA A 1004 -33.36 60.04 -78.77
N ARG A 1005 -32.38 59.19 -78.47
CA ARG A 1005 -31.21 58.91 -79.33
C ARG A 1005 -31.04 57.41 -79.52
N ASN A 1006 -30.57 57.00 -80.69
CA ASN A 1006 -30.28 55.60 -81.02
C ASN A 1006 -31.47 54.65 -80.75
N LEU A 1007 -32.70 55.08 -81.06
CA LEU A 1007 -33.86 54.20 -80.92
C LEU A 1007 -33.75 53.01 -81.88
N LEU A 1008 -34.03 51.81 -81.38
CA LEU A 1008 -34.00 50.58 -82.16
C LEU A 1008 -35.20 50.53 -83.14
N PRO A 1009 -34.97 50.36 -84.46
CA PRO A 1009 -36.05 50.17 -85.43
C PRO A 1009 -36.71 48.81 -85.24
N MET A 1010 -38.04 48.81 -85.14
CA MET A 1010 -38.84 47.59 -84.98
C MET A 1010 -39.36 47.07 -86.33
N ASP A 1011 -39.36 47.92 -87.36
CA ASP A 1011 -39.74 47.56 -88.72
C ASP A 1011 -38.53 47.22 -89.60
N SER A 1012 -38.77 46.48 -90.69
CA SER A 1012 -37.73 46.09 -91.65
C SER A 1012 -37.19 47.26 -92.50
N ASN A 1013 -37.67 48.48 -92.28
CA ASN A 1013 -37.25 49.68 -93.02
C ASN A 1013 -36.16 50.48 -92.28
N GLY A 1014 -35.83 50.11 -91.04
CA GLY A 1014 -34.77 50.75 -90.27
C GLY A 1014 -35.12 52.15 -89.74
N LEU A 1015 -36.41 52.49 -89.64
CA LEU A 1015 -36.91 53.80 -89.21
C LEU A 1015 -37.96 53.63 -88.08
N VAL A 1016 -38.15 54.65 -87.23
CA VAL A 1016 -39.05 54.57 -86.06
C VAL A 1016 -40.05 55.73 -86.05
N ASP A 1017 -41.33 55.43 -85.82
CA ASP A 1017 -42.44 56.37 -85.61
C ASP A 1017 -42.74 56.52 -84.11
N SER A 1018 -41.83 57.17 -83.38
CA SER A 1018 -41.80 57.11 -81.91
C SER A 1018 -42.66 58.15 -81.20
N PHE A 1019 -43.25 57.75 -80.07
CA PHE A 1019 -43.78 58.65 -79.04
C PHE A 1019 -43.46 58.13 -77.63
N ILE A 1020 -43.41 59.03 -76.66
CA ILE A 1020 -43.09 58.71 -75.26
C ILE A 1020 -44.34 58.89 -74.42
N LYS A 1021 -44.58 57.94 -73.51
CA LYS A 1021 -45.63 58.02 -72.50
C LYS A 1021 -44.99 58.02 -71.11
N ALA A 1022 -45.19 59.08 -70.32
CA ALA A 1022 -44.75 59.15 -68.93
C ALA A 1022 -45.91 58.83 -67.98
N SER A 1023 -45.65 58.03 -66.94
CA SER A 1023 -46.62 57.57 -65.95
C SER A 1023 -46.02 57.52 -64.56
N PHE A 1024 -46.84 57.70 -63.51
CA PHE A 1024 -46.37 57.82 -62.12
C PHE A 1024 -46.66 56.54 -61.32
N MET A 1025 -45.68 56.12 -60.52
CA MET A 1025 -45.73 54.91 -59.67
C MET A 1025 -45.39 55.27 -58.22
N PRO A 1026 -46.03 54.63 -57.22
CA PRO A 1026 -47.07 53.61 -57.34
C PRO A 1026 -48.45 54.19 -57.69
N THR A 1027 -49.22 53.49 -58.54
CA THR A 1027 -50.49 54.00 -59.11
C THR A 1027 -51.56 54.37 -58.08
N ILE A 1028 -51.48 53.80 -56.87
CA ILE A 1028 -52.43 54.07 -55.78
C ILE A 1028 -52.21 55.45 -55.16
N ARG A 1029 -50.95 55.91 -55.08
CA ARG A 1029 -50.61 57.23 -54.51
C ARG A 1029 -50.89 58.37 -55.50
N PHE A 1030 -50.78 58.09 -56.81
CA PHE A 1030 -51.01 59.06 -57.89
C PHE A 1030 -52.39 58.93 -58.54
N ASN A 1031 -53.38 58.46 -57.78
CA ASN A 1031 -54.75 58.33 -58.27
C ASN A 1031 -55.31 59.72 -58.66
N GLY A 1032 -55.73 59.89 -59.91
CA GLY A 1032 -56.19 61.18 -60.47
C GLY A 1032 -55.19 61.89 -61.38
N VAL A 1033 -53.90 61.48 -61.42
CA VAL A 1033 -52.90 62.02 -62.36
C VAL A 1033 -52.89 61.20 -63.65
N SER A 1034 -53.30 61.82 -64.77
CA SER A 1034 -53.30 61.13 -66.06
C SER A 1034 -51.88 61.05 -66.67
N PRO A 1035 -51.50 59.91 -67.30
CA PRO A 1035 -50.21 59.79 -67.95
C PRO A 1035 -50.10 60.73 -69.16
N VAL A 1036 -48.98 61.43 -69.28
CA VAL A 1036 -48.71 62.36 -70.38
C VAL A 1036 -48.09 61.63 -71.58
N LYS A 1037 -48.34 62.12 -72.80
CA LYS A 1037 -47.85 61.54 -74.05
C LYS A 1037 -47.34 62.61 -75.00
N THR A 1038 -46.21 62.37 -75.65
CA THR A 1038 -45.68 63.25 -76.69
C THR A 1038 -46.41 63.10 -78.01
N ALA A 1039 -46.23 64.07 -78.91
CA ALA A 1039 -46.57 63.89 -80.33
C ALA A 1039 -45.71 62.77 -80.95
N VAL A 1040 -46.22 62.17 -82.02
CA VAL A 1040 -45.54 61.09 -82.75
C VAL A 1040 -44.59 61.70 -83.76
N HIS A 1041 -43.31 61.31 -83.70
CA HIS A 1041 -42.30 61.72 -84.66
C HIS A 1041 -42.05 60.58 -85.64
N HIS A 1042 -42.35 60.82 -86.91
CA HIS A 1042 -42.29 59.81 -87.95
C HIS A 1042 -40.88 59.66 -88.53
N LYS A 1043 -40.48 58.42 -88.81
CA LYS A 1043 -39.26 58.02 -89.53
C LYS A 1043 -37.96 58.62 -88.98
N ASN A 1044 -37.79 58.63 -87.65
CA ASN A 1044 -36.61 59.21 -87.02
C ASN A 1044 -36.13 58.39 -85.80
N CYS A 1045 -34.88 57.92 -85.86
CA CYS A 1045 -34.22 57.20 -84.75
C CYS A 1045 -33.59 58.16 -83.71
N PHE A 1046 -33.60 59.47 -83.98
CA PHE A 1046 -33.17 60.56 -83.12
C PHE A 1046 -34.28 61.63 -83.00
N PRO A 1047 -35.49 61.28 -82.51
CA PRO A 1047 -36.59 62.21 -82.41
C PRO A 1047 -36.26 63.35 -81.43
N LEU A 1048 -36.45 64.59 -81.89
CA LEU A 1048 -36.50 65.80 -81.05
C LEU A 1048 -37.96 66.09 -80.77
N TYR A 1049 -38.41 65.85 -79.53
CA TYR A 1049 -39.78 66.06 -79.11
C TYR A 1049 -40.00 67.51 -78.66
N ASP A 1050 -39.09 68.02 -77.83
CA ASP A 1050 -39.14 69.35 -77.19
C ASP A 1050 -40.55 69.71 -76.67
N GLN A 1051 -41.15 68.78 -75.92
CA GLN A 1051 -42.50 68.95 -75.37
C GLN A 1051 -42.46 69.10 -73.87
N GLU A 1052 -43.23 70.07 -73.38
CA GLU A 1052 -43.33 70.42 -71.97
C GLU A 1052 -44.71 70.07 -71.41
N PHE A 1053 -44.72 69.42 -70.26
CA PHE A 1053 -45.93 68.99 -69.56
C PHE A 1053 -45.91 69.55 -68.14
N CYS A 1054 -46.94 70.30 -67.77
CA CYS A 1054 -47.15 70.74 -66.40
C CYS A 1054 -48.11 69.78 -65.69
N ILE A 1055 -47.64 69.18 -64.60
CA ILE A 1055 -48.34 68.09 -63.91
C ILE A 1055 -48.62 68.53 -62.47
N ILE A 1056 -49.89 68.73 -62.14
CA ILE A 1056 -50.31 69.21 -60.81
C ILE A 1056 -50.22 68.06 -59.80
N LEU A 1057 -49.54 68.28 -58.67
CA LEU A 1057 -49.31 67.29 -57.62
C LEU A 1057 -49.71 67.85 -56.25
N ASN A 1058 -50.27 67.01 -55.38
CA ASN A 1058 -50.62 67.39 -54.00
C ASN A 1058 -49.40 67.30 -53.06
N GLU A 1059 -49.43 67.96 -51.90
CA GLU A 1059 -48.33 67.97 -50.91
C GLU A 1059 -47.86 66.56 -50.50
N GLN A 1060 -48.78 65.61 -50.30
CA GLN A 1060 -48.44 64.22 -49.97
C GLN A 1060 -47.75 63.47 -51.13
N GLN A 1061 -48.07 63.82 -52.38
CA GLN A 1061 -47.45 63.24 -53.58
C GLN A 1061 -46.07 63.85 -53.84
N LEU A 1062 -45.88 65.12 -53.48
CA LEU A 1062 -44.59 65.79 -53.49
C LEU A 1062 -43.67 65.27 -52.38
N ALA A 1063 -44.18 64.95 -51.19
CA ALA A 1063 -43.37 64.48 -50.07
C ALA A 1063 -42.85 63.03 -50.22
N ALA A 1064 -43.47 62.20 -51.07
CA ALA A 1064 -43.13 60.79 -51.24
C ALA A 1064 -41.91 60.59 -52.17
N GLY A 1065 -40.69 60.70 -51.62
CA GLY A 1065 -39.42 60.61 -52.35
C GLY A 1065 -39.12 59.24 -53.00
N ASP A 1066 -39.79 58.17 -52.56
CA ASP A 1066 -39.74 56.81 -53.13
C ASP A 1066 -40.56 56.67 -54.43
N SER A 1067 -41.31 57.69 -54.82
CA SER A 1067 -42.11 57.69 -56.04
C SER A 1067 -41.26 57.71 -57.32
N LEU A 1068 -41.76 57.07 -58.38
CA LEU A 1068 -41.04 56.87 -59.64
C LEU A 1068 -41.85 57.41 -60.84
N ILE A 1069 -41.17 57.95 -61.84
CA ILE A 1069 -41.74 58.24 -63.17
C ILE A 1069 -41.26 57.17 -64.15
N LEU A 1070 -42.20 56.43 -64.72
CA LEU A 1070 -41.99 55.44 -65.79
C LEU A 1070 -42.22 56.10 -67.15
N PHE A 1071 -41.18 56.16 -67.97
CA PHE A 1071 -41.22 56.55 -69.37
C PHE A 1071 -41.24 55.32 -70.27
N SER A 1072 -42.30 55.14 -71.04
CA SER A 1072 -42.39 54.08 -72.06
C SER A 1072 -42.29 54.67 -73.46
N VAL A 1073 -41.30 54.24 -74.22
CA VAL A 1073 -41.10 54.63 -75.63
C VAL A 1073 -41.78 53.60 -76.52
N LYS A 1074 -42.60 54.07 -77.46
CA LYS A 1074 -43.41 53.21 -78.34
C LYS A 1074 -43.31 53.66 -79.79
N ASP A 1075 -43.32 52.69 -80.70
CA ASP A 1075 -43.41 52.88 -82.14
C ASP A 1075 -44.89 52.80 -82.58
N LYS A 1076 -45.33 53.68 -83.47
CA LYS A 1076 -46.71 53.72 -83.96
C LYS A 1076 -46.79 53.18 -85.38
N ASP A 1077 -47.42 52.02 -85.56
CA ASP A 1077 -47.54 51.38 -86.87
C ASP A 1077 -48.35 52.23 -87.88
N LEU A 1078 -47.98 52.12 -89.17
CA LEU A 1078 -48.52 52.87 -90.32
C LEU A 1078 -50.06 52.84 -90.50
N PHE A 1079 -50.77 51.90 -89.87
CA PHE A 1079 -52.24 51.79 -89.92
C PHE A 1079 -52.94 52.15 -88.59
N GLY A 1080 -52.22 52.61 -87.57
CA GLY A 1080 -52.78 53.20 -86.36
C GLY A 1080 -53.55 52.26 -85.42
N MET A 1081 -53.58 50.94 -85.69
CA MET A 1081 -54.30 49.96 -84.86
C MET A 1081 -53.45 49.32 -83.74
N SER A 1082 -52.12 49.37 -83.83
CA SER A 1082 -51.20 48.87 -82.80
C SER A 1082 -50.00 49.79 -82.61
N SER A 1083 -49.50 49.86 -81.38
CA SER A 1083 -48.23 50.53 -81.06
C SER A 1083 -47.27 49.49 -80.50
N GLN A 1084 -46.11 49.32 -81.13
CA GLN A 1084 -45.06 48.42 -80.66
C GLN A 1084 -44.24 49.09 -79.55
N TYR A 1085 -43.72 48.28 -78.63
CA TYR A 1085 -43.02 48.78 -77.45
C TYR A 1085 -41.51 48.68 -77.67
N ILE A 1086 -40.80 49.81 -77.58
CA ILE A 1086 -39.37 49.89 -77.90
C ILE A 1086 -38.52 49.67 -76.64
N GLY A 1087 -38.87 50.35 -75.55
CA GLY A 1087 -38.18 50.26 -74.26
C GLY A 1087 -38.77 51.22 -73.22
N GLU A 1088 -38.31 51.09 -71.98
CA GLU A 1088 -38.67 51.99 -70.88
C GLU A 1088 -37.47 52.45 -70.06
N CYS A 1089 -37.63 53.58 -69.41
CA CYS A 1089 -36.73 54.04 -68.37
C CYS A 1089 -37.50 54.63 -67.19
N TYR A 1090 -36.83 54.70 -66.05
CA TYR A 1090 -37.39 55.10 -64.76
C TYR A 1090 -36.51 56.18 -64.14
N ILE A 1091 -37.11 57.05 -63.36
CA ILE A 1091 -36.41 58.00 -62.50
C ILE A 1091 -37.17 58.21 -61.21
N SER A 1092 -36.46 58.33 -60.08
CA SER A 1092 -37.09 58.61 -58.79
C SER A 1092 -37.29 60.10 -58.57
N PHE A 1093 -38.25 60.46 -57.72
CA PHE A 1093 -38.47 61.84 -57.32
C PHE A 1093 -37.27 62.40 -56.54
N THR A 1094 -36.54 61.54 -55.81
CA THR A 1094 -35.29 61.90 -55.16
C THR A 1094 -34.22 62.28 -56.18
N ASP A 1095 -34.00 61.44 -57.21
CA ASP A 1095 -33.02 61.72 -58.28
C ASP A 1095 -33.38 62.99 -59.07
N LEU A 1096 -34.67 63.24 -59.30
CA LEU A 1096 -35.15 64.46 -59.99
C LEU A 1096 -34.91 65.73 -59.18
N ARG A 1097 -34.98 65.66 -57.85
CA ARG A 1097 -34.69 66.80 -56.97
C ARG A 1097 -33.20 67.11 -56.91
N GLU A 1098 -32.36 66.09 -56.97
CA GLU A 1098 -30.90 66.28 -57.00
C GLU A 1098 -30.42 66.90 -58.31
N SER A 1099 -31.10 66.62 -59.42
CA SER A 1099 -30.75 67.09 -60.77
C SER A 1099 -31.74 68.14 -61.30
N GLU A 1100 -32.29 68.97 -60.43
CA GLU A 1100 -33.36 69.92 -60.76
C GLU A 1100 -32.91 70.95 -61.81
N GLY A 1101 -33.66 71.05 -62.92
CA GLY A 1101 -33.34 71.93 -64.05
C GLY A 1101 -32.21 71.44 -64.98
N GLU A 1102 -31.51 70.37 -64.64
CA GLU A 1102 -30.46 69.78 -65.48
C GLU A 1102 -31.02 68.81 -66.55
N GLN A 1103 -30.24 68.56 -67.60
CA GLN A 1103 -30.58 67.56 -68.60
C GLN A 1103 -30.15 66.18 -68.14
N ILE A 1104 -31.12 65.29 -67.91
CA ILE A 1104 -30.89 63.93 -67.42
C ILE A 1104 -30.98 62.97 -68.59
N ILE A 1105 -29.88 62.25 -68.85
CA ILE A 1105 -29.81 61.21 -69.89
C ILE A 1105 -30.05 59.86 -69.23
N MET A 1106 -31.08 59.14 -69.67
CA MET A 1106 -31.45 57.83 -69.16
C MET A 1106 -31.32 56.78 -70.25
N ASN A 1107 -30.76 55.63 -69.88
CA ASN A 1107 -30.65 54.46 -70.75
C ASN A 1107 -32.00 53.73 -70.81
N LEU A 1108 -32.48 53.42 -72.03
CA LEU A 1108 -33.69 52.61 -72.20
C LEU A 1108 -33.36 51.13 -71.97
N SER A 1109 -34.25 50.44 -71.27
CA SER A 1109 -34.17 49.00 -71.04
C SER A 1109 -35.51 48.35 -71.40
N ARG A 1110 -35.49 47.06 -71.76
CA ARG A 1110 -36.72 46.27 -71.76
C ARG A 1110 -36.81 45.48 -70.46
N PRO A 1111 -38.04 45.24 -69.95
CA PRO A 1111 -38.22 44.31 -68.85
C PRO A 1111 -37.89 42.91 -69.36
N GLU A 1112 -36.74 42.36 -68.96
CA GLU A 1112 -36.45 40.94 -69.10
C GLU A 1112 -37.25 40.18 -68.05
N TYR A 1113 -37.78 39.01 -68.43
CA TYR A 1113 -38.45 38.12 -67.49
C TYR A 1113 -37.39 37.39 -66.66
N THR A 1114 -36.72 38.12 -65.78
CA THR A 1114 -35.70 37.59 -64.87
C THR A 1114 -36.34 37.11 -63.57
N ASP A 1115 -35.74 36.08 -62.99
CA ASP A 1115 -36.22 35.31 -61.84
C ASP A 1115 -36.05 36.10 -60.51
N SER A 1116 -36.69 37.28 -60.39
CA SER A 1116 -36.71 38.07 -59.14
C SER A 1116 -37.76 37.52 -58.18
N ASP A 1117 -37.44 37.50 -56.89
CA ASP A 1117 -38.33 37.02 -55.83
C ASP A 1117 -39.62 37.87 -55.73
N THR A 1118 -39.59 39.16 -56.12
CA THR A 1118 -40.80 40.00 -56.20
C THR A 1118 -41.73 39.58 -57.34
N LEU A 1119 -41.17 39.19 -58.48
CA LEU A 1119 -41.92 38.65 -59.62
C LEU A 1119 -42.56 37.31 -59.27
N ARG A 1120 -41.80 36.41 -58.62
CA ARG A 1120 -42.33 35.13 -58.12
C ARG A 1120 -43.46 35.34 -57.10
N ALA A 1121 -43.30 36.29 -56.16
CA ALA A 1121 -44.34 36.62 -55.19
C ALA A 1121 -45.60 37.21 -55.85
N LEU A 1122 -45.48 37.96 -56.93
CA LEU A 1122 -46.61 38.46 -57.72
C LEU A 1122 -47.29 37.34 -58.54
N GLU A 1123 -46.51 36.44 -59.14
CA GLU A 1123 -47.04 35.27 -59.87
C GLU A 1123 -47.86 34.34 -58.99
N PHE A 1124 -47.50 34.30 -57.72
CA PHE A 1124 -48.19 33.55 -56.70
C PHE A 1124 -49.62 34.04 -56.43
N ARG A 1125 -49.91 35.33 -56.70
CA ARG A 1125 -51.20 36.00 -56.43
C ARG A 1125 -52.18 35.88 -57.59
N GLN A 1126 -52.39 34.68 -58.12
CA GLN A 1126 -53.30 34.46 -59.27
C GLN A 1126 -54.78 34.82 -59.00
N GLY A 1127 -55.19 34.83 -57.72
CA GLY A 1127 -56.52 35.25 -57.28
C GLY A 1127 -56.71 36.76 -57.19
N ASP A 1128 -55.62 37.54 -57.19
CA ASP A 1128 -55.65 39.00 -57.17
C ASP A 1128 -55.66 39.53 -58.62
N LYS A 1129 -56.72 40.27 -58.96
CA LYS A 1129 -56.90 40.87 -60.28
C LYS A 1129 -55.77 41.84 -60.62
N GLN A 1130 -55.26 42.58 -59.64
CA GLN A 1130 -54.21 43.58 -59.84
C GLN A 1130 -52.88 42.94 -60.20
N ALA A 1131 -52.47 41.87 -59.50
CA ALA A 1131 -51.25 41.12 -59.79
C ALA A 1131 -51.33 40.43 -61.17
N LYS A 1132 -52.47 39.81 -61.49
CA LYS A 1132 -52.68 39.12 -62.77
C LYS A 1132 -52.62 40.08 -63.97
N ASP A 1133 -53.27 41.24 -63.85
CA ASP A 1133 -53.24 42.26 -64.90
C ASP A 1133 -51.83 42.86 -65.07
N PHE A 1134 -51.06 42.99 -63.99
CA PHE A 1134 -49.68 43.45 -64.02
C PHE A 1134 -48.76 42.46 -64.76
N ILE A 1135 -48.77 41.18 -64.38
CA ILE A 1135 -47.94 40.14 -65.01
C ILE A 1135 -48.28 39.97 -66.49
N LYS A 1136 -49.56 40.01 -66.85
CA LYS A 1136 -49.98 39.95 -68.26
C LYS A 1136 -49.41 41.12 -69.06
N LYS A 1137 -49.42 42.34 -68.50
CA LYS A 1137 -48.81 43.51 -69.13
C LYS A 1137 -47.29 43.39 -69.24
N LEU A 1138 -46.65 42.80 -68.24
CA LEU A 1138 -45.20 42.61 -68.20
C LEU A 1138 -44.74 41.58 -69.24
N LYS A 1139 -45.40 40.41 -69.33
CA LYS A 1139 -45.15 39.41 -70.38
C LYS A 1139 -45.32 40.00 -71.78
N ASN A 1140 -46.36 40.80 -71.99
CA ASN A 1140 -46.56 41.44 -73.29
C ASN A 1140 -45.46 42.46 -73.65
N LYS A 1141 -44.78 43.07 -72.67
CA LYS A 1141 -43.66 43.99 -72.89
C LYS A 1141 -42.32 43.29 -73.08
N SER A 1142 -42.14 42.10 -72.50
CA SER A 1142 -40.89 41.34 -72.58
C SER A 1142 -40.74 40.54 -73.88
N TYR A 1143 -41.86 40.07 -74.45
CA TYR A 1143 -41.88 39.28 -75.69
C TYR A 1143 -42.20 40.09 -76.97
N SER A 1144 -42.41 41.41 -76.84
CA SER A 1144 -42.50 42.37 -77.96
C SER A 1144 -41.15 43.02 -78.22
#